data_AF-A0A2C6KPW9-F1
#
_entry.id   AF-A0A2C6KPW9-F1
#
_cell.length_a   1.000
_cell.length_b   1.000
_cell.length_c   1.000
_cell.angle_alpha   90.00
_cell.angle_beta   90.00
_cell.angle_gamma   90.00
#
_symmetry.space_group_name_H-M   'P 1'
#
loop_
_entity.id
_entity.type
_entity.pdbx_description
1 polymer ?
#
loop_
_entity_poly.entity_id
_entity_poly.type
_entity_poly.pdbx_seq_one_letter_code
_entity_poly.pdbx_strand_id
1 'polypeptide(L)'
;MAENQRDETATAAASTSLDVQMEGEEPHPVSSSPSSQEKGEASLPMNGGMPQGLTTEEISNMIKGLKKEQDKMTSRETQEGTRKNSSCCVGIDLGAQNTVIASSIFSSPFSVSVDVNALANRSTPSTEAFDGKLRLIGEEAESRASSNQKNTIFHLPMWIGVKKEEDLEKLKKRLSFTAFPHVSFSSERAEPIFDLTFNDESTQIPLSVVLSYYLRTLVSFAGSSRGHAVKSIGSLAIGVPSTLQDEDMSFLQDICALSDFPFDEESLPSKEEKQNQDAECKHTEEEEEREKSFVSHPVLLLTRADALLNCWACRHLPQVYTDLKNTGIVSTQKKMTREEEEGDTSKHQDGNAEKQEEEEVYVALVDVGFAETSVQVISLKKNDKKAANEGERKGEKDMKEKLLQDDVSMKRLSIAVDPHLGTLDAINALSTHVVDVIRTKHKEEIQPHTRKALRLFTACQRAVKDLSGLPDTNLSLEGFLQDEVDFSLHLSRDQFEQVCSPLKERLSALVKKCLTEARVSPNLVAGMDLVGGGSRIPWVSGLLGDSLHLSSSSLASSNDMINGESGDYQGSLTNDSSSLGSSSGASRLRRTLDGSSSVAVGAAFAASGLSYVQGDKGGDGRLEGEDTKMKRHIDKKLKALNDKIGKIEREEISRQSMRNSFESYLLQMKAAFYGPHKDLLRSQKTELEKYLTDQEHWLLDHPDAPESEYKANFDMVKKEMEEKCASYFEAVEKERERKEEEINQAARDVASAGGGEDMDVKLPNSQCLKRAKKNKDEGNELFKDGNTEMAIQRYIKAIQYTAKLFDLSPQDKAEADALKLACNLNLAQAYIRLSSSPASPGEKPSPSAPLSPTQETFLKKAVSCCDAALETDSTNLKAVYRRALANEKLRDFDAALADVKKGLVTSPEDTDLLKLKERVDRQVKLQKDKAKKMYAKMFS
;
A
#
# COMPACT_ATOMS: atom_id res chain seq x y z
N MET A 1 52.83 -22.88 9.39
CA MET A 1 53.79 -23.73 8.67
C MET A 1 54.07 -23.06 7.34
N ALA A 2 55.35 -23.01 6.95
CA ALA A 2 55.83 -22.71 5.59
C ALA A 2 55.04 -23.56 4.56
N GLU A 3 54.89 -23.23 3.27
CA GLU A 3 55.87 -22.71 2.33
C GLU A 3 55.17 -22.40 0.97
N ASN A 4 55.85 -21.59 0.15
CA ASN A 4 55.53 -21.13 -1.20
C ASN A 4 55.15 -22.20 -2.25
N GLN A 5 54.40 -21.79 -3.29
CA GLN A 5 54.79 -21.78 -4.75
C GLN A 5 53.59 -21.35 -5.63
N ARG A 6 53.72 -20.27 -6.44
CA ARG A 6 53.89 -20.22 -7.92
C ARG A 6 52.69 -20.82 -8.70
N ASP A 7 52.09 -20.21 -9.72
CA ASP A 7 52.70 -19.56 -10.88
C ASP A 7 51.74 -18.62 -11.64
N GLU A 8 52.36 -17.80 -12.49
CA GLU A 8 51.83 -16.70 -13.31
C GLU A 8 51.20 -17.13 -14.66
N THR A 9 50.69 -16.10 -15.36
CA THR A 9 50.44 -15.90 -16.82
C THR A 9 48.97 -16.01 -17.27
N ALA A 10 48.37 -15.11 -18.08
CA ALA A 10 48.93 -14.16 -19.06
C ALA A 10 47.98 -12.98 -19.43
N THR A 11 48.56 -11.78 -19.53
CA THR A 11 48.44 -10.66 -20.51
C THR A 11 47.24 -10.42 -21.45
N ALA A 12 46.76 -9.15 -21.49
CA ALA A 12 46.80 -8.14 -22.59
C ALA A 12 45.74 -7.03 -22.31
N ALA A 13 45.84 -5.72 -22.60
CA ALA A 13 46.56 -4.92 -23.59
C ALA A 13 46.70 -3.45 -23.07
N ALA A 14 47.87 -2.82 -23.20
CA ALA A 14 48.27 -1.83 -24.21
C ALA A 14 47.89 -0.36 -23.91
N SER A 15 48.89 0.38 -23.42
CA SER A 15 48.99 1.84 -23.32
C SER A 15 49.55 2.44 -24.62
N THR A 16 49.10 3.64 -24.97
CA THR A 16 49.79 4.50 -25.95
C THR A 16 49.73 5.96 -25.50
N SER A 17 50.91 6.54 -25.34
CA SER A 17 51.18 7.96 -25.08
C SER A 17 51.28 8.74 -26.39
N LEU A 18 50.82 9.99 -26.42
CA LEU A 18 51.17 10.98 -27.43
C LEU A 18 51.11 12.40 -26.82
N ASP A 19 52.27 13.02 -26.72
CA ASP A 19 52.49 14.46 -26.49
C ASP A 19 52.19 15.26 -27.77
N VAL A 20 51.46 16.39 -27.66
CA VAL A 20 51.58 17.55 -28.59
C VAL A 20 51.20 18.86 -27.88
N GLN A 21 52.21 19.71 -27.70
CA GLN A 21 52.30 21.17 -27.88
C GLN A 21 51.13 22.10 -27.51
N MET A 22 51.41 23.01 -26.58
CA MET A 22 50.66 24.25 -26.31
C MET A 22 51.46 25.44 -26.87
N GLU A 23 50.94 26.12 -27.88
CA GLU A 23 51.36 27.47 -28.28
C GLU A 23 50.42 28.50 -27.65
N GLY A 24 50.98 29.60 -27.15
CA GLY A 24 50.26 30.70 -26.55
C GLY A 24 50.08 31.89 -27.50
N GLU A 25 49.09 32.72 -27.20
CA GLU A 25 49.06 34.14 -27.60
C GLU A 25 48.39 34.96 -26.48
N GLU A 26 49.16 35.89 -25.93
CA GLU A 26 48.73 37.10 -25.21
C GLU A 26 48.42 38.22 -26.24
N PRO A 27 47.57 39.25 -25.95
CA PRO A 27 48.05 40.46 -25.24
C PRO A 27 47.01 41.26 -24.40
N HIS A 28 47.42 41.70 -23.19
CA HIS A 28 47.71 43.09 -22.76
C HIS A 28 46.76 44.31 -23.05
N PRO A 29 46.89 45.47 -22.35
CA PRO A 29 45.84 46.05 -21.48
C PRO A 29 45.48 47.57 -21.72
N VAL A 30 44.71 48.16 -20.78
CA VAL A 30 44.70 49.58 -20.29
C VAL A 30 43.58 50.56 -20.75
N SER A 31 43.11 51.32 -19.74
CA SER A 31 42.36 52.62 -19.72
C SER A 31 40.83 52.54 -19.81
N SER A 32 39.99 53.30 -19.06
CA SER A 32 40.12 54.63 -18.45
C SER A 32 39.01 54.87 -17.38
N SER A 33 39.32 55.60 -16.30
CA SER A 33 38.40 56.35 -15.41
C SER A 33 37.90 57.65 -16.11
N PRO A 34 37.01 58.56 -15.57
CA PRO A 34 36.66 58.81 -14.16
C PRO A 34 35.22 59.33 -13.81
N SER A 35 35.04 59.59 -12.50
CA SER A 35 34.36 60.74 -11.85
C SER A 35 32.85 60.75 -11.48
N SER A 36 32.64 60.79 -10.15
CA SER A 36 31.82 61.72 -9.34
C SER A 36 30.30 61.78 -9.48
N GLN A 37 29.59 61.53 -8.38
CA GLN A 37 28.82 62.58 -7.69
C GLN A 37 28.43 62.19 -6.25
N GLU A 38 28.69 63.12 -5.34
CA GLU A 38 28.29 63.17 -3.94
C GLU A 38 26.77 63.31 -3.76
N LYS A 39 26.29 62.80 -2.62
CA LYS A 39 25.19 63.29 -1.76
C LYS A 39 24.98 62.18 -0.72
N GLY A 40 25.00 62.38 0.59
CA GLY A 40 24.95 63.55 1.43
C GLY A 40 24.48 63.01 2.79
N GLU A 41 25.21 63.33 3.85
CA GLU A 41 24.95 62.90 5.22
C GLU A 41 23.55 63.32 5.70
N ALA A 42 22.92 62.44 6.48
CA ALA A 42 21.92 62.83 7.47
C ALA A 42 22.17 62.03 8.74
N SER A 43 22.70 62.74 9.73
CA SER A 43 23.05 62.30 11.07
C SER A 43 21.89 62.45 12.07
N LEU A 44 21.98 61.64 13.15
CA LEU A 44 21.47 61.79 14.53
C LEU A 44 20.24 60.93 14.94
N PRO A 45 20.10 60.53 16.23
CA PRO A 45 21.09 60.49 17.33
C PRO A 45 21.17 59.14 18.07
N MET A 46 22.36 58.89 18.63
CA MET A 46 22.54 58.05 19.81
C MET A 46 21.70 58.59 20.97
N ASN A 47 20.88 57.75 21.59
CA ASN A 47 20.40 58.00 22.94
C ASN A 47 20.48 56.69 23.72
N GLY A 48 21.20 56.74 24.85
CA GLY A 48 21.58 55.58 25.65
C GLY A 48 20.48 55.07 26.57
N GLY A 49 20.71 53.86 27.05
CA GLY A 49 19.94 53.22 28.12
C GLY A 49 20.15 51.71 28.10
N MET A 50 21.17 51.21 28.80
CA MET A 50 21.25 49.78 29.14
C MET A 50 20.06 49.42 30.04
N PRO A 51 19.24 48.41 29.72
CA PRO A 51 18.35 47.82 30.71
C PRO A 51 19.15 46.90 31.64
N GLN A 52 18.95 47.10 32.94
CA GLN A 52 19.52 46.30 34.02
C GLN A 52 19.13 44.82 33.87
N GLY A 53 20.09 43.94 34.16
CA GLY A 53 19.92 42.49 34.07
C GLY A 53 18.84 41.97 35.03
N LEU A 54 18.03 41.04 34.52
CA LEU A 54 17.03 40.31 35.28
C LEU A 54 17.67 39.54 36.44
N THR A 55 17.03 39.56 37.60
CA THR A 55 17.48 38.83 38.78
C THR A 55 17.31 37.32 38.59
N THR A 56 18.11 36.52 39.30
CA THR A 56 18.05 35.04 39.25
C THR A 56 16.67 34.48 39.59
N GLU A 57 15.90 35.20 40.41
CA GLU A 57 14.53 34.83 40.79
C GLU A 57 13.52 35.12 39.66
N GLU A 58 13.70 36.20 38.91
CA GLU A 58 12.90 36.52 37.71
C GLU A 58 13.18 35.53 36.57
N ILE A 59 14.44 35.12 36.39
CA ILE A 59 14.81 34.08 35.41
C ILE A 59 14.20 32.72 35.80
N SER A 60 14.23 32.35 37.09
CA SER A 60 13.62 31.12 37.58
C SER A 60 12.10 31.10 37.40
N ASN A 61 11.44 32.23 37.63
CA ASN A 61 10.00 32.36 37.43
C ASN A 61 9.62 32.37 35.93
N MET A 62 10.46 32.95 35.05
CA MET A 62 10.29 32.84 33.60
C MET A 62 10.49 31.41 33.11
N ILE A 63 11.49 30.67 33.60
CA ILE A 63 11.70 29.26 33.22
C ILE A 63 10.53 28.38 33.70
N LYS A 64 9.98 28.64 34.90
CA LYS A 64 8.76 27.96 35.37
C LYS A 64 7.53 28.33 34.55
N GLY A 65 7.41 29.58 34.11
CA GLY A 65 6.36 30.04 33.19
C GLY A 65 6.46 29.39 31.82
N LEU A 66 7.68 29.32 31.26
CA LEU A 66 7.98 28.69 29.98
C LEU A 66 7.76 27.18 30.03
N LYS A 67 8.13 26.48 31.10
CA LYS A 67 7.78 25.06 31.28
C LYS A 67 6.26 24.84 31.36
N LYS A 68 5.54 25.72 32.03
CA LYS A 68 4.07 25.63 32.15
C LYS A 68 3.33 26.00 30.86
N GLU A 69 3.92 26.85 30.01
CA GLU A 69 3.46 27.11 28.65
C GLU A 69 3.88 26.04 27.66
N GLN A 70 5.04 25.41 27.83
CA GLN A 70 5.51 24.28 27.03
C GLN A 70 4.70 23.01 27.34
N ASP A 71 4.31 22.78 28.60
CA ASP A 71 3.37 21.73 29.01
C ASP A 71 1.94 22.04 28.53
N LYS A 72 1.56 23.33 28.44
CA LYS A 72 0.28 23.73 27.83
C LYS A 72 0.29 23.65 26.30
N MET A 73 1.41 23.95 25.64
CA MET A 73 1.58 23.80 24.19
C MET A 73 1.63 22.32 23.80
N THR A 74 2.34 21.46 24.53
CA THR A 74 2.30 20.00 24.30
C THR A 74 0.91 19.41 24.55
N SER A 75 0.13 19.96 25.49
CA SER A 75 -1.28 19.60 25.70
C SER A 75 -2.27 20.20 24.67
N ARG A 76 -1.89 21.24 23.94
CA ARG A 76 -2.68 21.88 22.85
C ARG A 76 -2.29 21.40 21.46
N GLU A 77 -1.04 21.05 21.22
CA GLU A 77 -0.58 20.31 20.05
C GLU A 77 -1.18 18.91 19.99
N THR A 78 -1.54 18.33 21.15
CA THR A 78 -2.36 17.12 21.25
C THR A 78 -3.87 17.37 21.05
N GLN A 79 -4.35 18.62 21.06
CA GLN A 79 -5.79 18.95 20.89
C GLN A 79 -6.14 19.75 19.63
N GLU A 80 -5.21 20.37 18.91
CA GLU A 80 -5.47 21.06 17.63
C GLU A 80 -4.90 20.33 16.40
N GLY A 81 -4.17 19.23 16.60
CA GLY A 81 -3.84 18.22 15.57
C GLY A 81 -4.96 17.20 15.31
N THR A 82 -6.08 17.25 16.04
CA THR A 82 -7.21 16.32 15.93
C THR A 82 -8.21 16.73 14.84
N ARG A 83 -7.74 17.08 13.64
CA ARG A 83 -8.56 16.93 12.44
C ARG A 83 -8.46 15.49 11.98
N LYS A 84 -9.34 14.63 12.52
CA LYS A 84 -9.61 13.23 12.14
C LYS A 84 -8.35 12.42 11.78
N ASN A 85 -7.84 11.63 12.72
CA ASN A 85 -7.02 10.47 12.35
C ASN A 85 -7.78 9.70 11.26
N SER A 86 -7.30 9.77 10.01
CA SER A 86 -7.82 8.91 8.96
C SER A 86 -7.36 7.50 9.32
N SER A 87 -8.21 6.76 10.00
CA SER A 87 -7.90 5.45 10.53
C SER A 87 -7.34 4.55 9.41
N CYS A 88 -6.17 3.96 9.65
CA CYS A 88 -5.48 3.16 8.63
C CYS A 88 -6.10 1.77 8.58
N CYS A 89 -6.58 1.33 7.41
CA CYS A 89 -7.07 -0.03 7.20
C CYS A 89 -5.92 -0.88 6.67
N VAL A 90 -5.73 -2.05 7.27
CA VAL A 90 -4.67 -2.99 6.90
C VAL A 90 -5.26 -4.29 6.40
N GLY A 91 -4.74 -4.80 5.30
CA GLY A 91 -5.01 -6.11 4.75
C GLY A 91 -3.75 -6.95 4.70
N ILE A 92 -3.83 -8.19 5.18
CA ILE A 92 -2.73 -9.16 5.14
C ILE A 92 -3.15 -10.32 4.25
N ASP A 93 -2.33 -10.72 3.30
CA ASP A 93 -2.40 -12.04 2.68
C ASP A 93 -1.47 -12.99 3.44
N LEU A 94 -2.01 -13.83 4.31
CA LEU A 94 -1.24 -14.82 5.08
C LEU A 94 -0.98 -16.07 4.22
N GLY A 95 -0.17 -15.90 3.17
CA GLY A 95 0.15 -16.93 2.18
C GLY A 95 1.19 -17.94 2.67
N ALA A 96 1.08 -19.20 2.25
CA ALA A 96 1.95 -20.28 2.72
C ALA A 96 3.44 -20.08 2.38
N GLN A 97 3.79 -19.45 1.25
CA GLN A 97 5.17 -19.14 0.91
C GLN A 97 5.59 -17.76 1.38
N ASN A 98 4.83 -16.74 0.98
CA ASN A 98 5.08 -15.35 1.34
C ASN A 98 3.79 -14.73 1.85
N THR A 99 3.94 -13.80 2.78
CA THR A 99 2.90 -12.90 3.27
C THR A 99 3.03 -11.54 2.60
N VAL A 100 1.90 -10.94 2.22
CA VAL A 100 1.85 -9.59 1.63
C VAL A 100 0.97 -8.70 2.49
N ILE A 101 1.34 -7.43 2.59
CA ILE A 101 0.63 -6.43 3.37
C ILE A 101 0.20 -5.31 2.43
N ALA A 102 -1.05 -4.89 2.59
CA ALA A 102 -1.56 -3.71 1.94
C ALA A 102 -2.24 -2.81 2.97
N SER A 103 -2.15 -1.50 2.78
CA SER A 103 -2.83 -0.56 3.65
C SER A 103 -3.46 0.58 2.87
N SER A 104 -4.48 1.17 3.48
CA SER A 104 -5.17 2.34 2.97
C SER A 104 -5.41 3.34 4.10
N ILE A 105 -5.40 4.61 3.77
CA ILE A 105 -5.92 5.68 4.63
C ILE A 105 -7.21 6.17 4.00
N PHE A 106 -8.19 6.56 4.81
CA PHE A 106 -9.41 7.22 4.32
C PHE A 106 -9.12 8.66 3.84
N SER A 107 -8.28 8.80 2.82
CA SER A 107 -8.10 10.02 2.03
C SER A 107 -8.98 9.94 0.79
N SER A 108 -9.47 11.08 0.29
CA SER A 108 -10.10 11.15 -1.04
C SER A 108 -9.04 11.53 -2.08
N PRO A 109 -8.79 10.72 -3.13
CA PRO A 109 -9.45 9.44 -3.45
C PRO A 109 -8.94 8.26 -2.60
N PHE A 110 -9.84 7.31 -2.28
CA PHE A 110 -9.48 6.09 -1.53
C PHE A 110 -8.58 5.21 -2.38
N SER A 111 -7.41 4.85 -1.87
CA SER A 111 -6.44 4.02 -2.58
C SER A 111 -5.76 3.03 -1.63
N VAL A 112 -5.79 1.75 -2.01
CA VAL A 112 -5.06 0.69 -1.31
C VAL A 112 -3.68 0.54 -1.95
N SER A 113 -2.63 0.59 -1.13
CA SER A 113 -1.23 0.42 -1.54
C SER A 113 -0.62 -0.82 -0.90
N VAL A 114 0.24 -1.53 -1.63
CA VAL A 114 1.03 -2.65 -1.10
C VAL A 114 2.23 -2.08 -0.37
N ASP A 115 2.41 -2.50 0.88
CA ASP A 115 3.51 -2.05 1.73
C ASP A 115 4.78 -2.89 1.50
N VAL A 116 5.91 -2.28 1.87
CA VAL A 116 7.23 -2.93 1.80
C VAL A 116 7.69 -3.33 3.19
N ASN A 117 8.46 -4.42 3.27
CA ASN A 117 9.10 -4.88 4.50
C ASN A 117 10.40 -4.12 4.80
N ALA A 118 11.12 -4.53 5.84
CA ALA A 118 12.38 -3.92 6.27
C ALA A 118 13.49 -3.91 5.19
N LEU A 119 13.43 -4.81 4.21
CA LEU A 119 14.37 -4.89 3.08
C LEU A 119 13.82 -4.25 1.80
N ALA A 120 12.75 -3.46 1.90
CA ALA A 120 12.04 -2.83 0.79
C ALA A 120 11.36 -3.81 -0.20
N ASN A 121 11.21 -5.09 0.17
CA ASN A 121 10.47 -6.06 -0.64
C ASN A 121 8.96 -5.95 -0.38
N ARG A 122 8.14 -6.20 -1.41
CA ARG A 122 6.66 -6.15 -1.33
C ARG A 122 6.01 -7.43 -0.79
N SER A 123 6.83 -8.39 -0.36
CA SER A 123 6.37 -9.65 0.20
C SER A 123 7.41 -10.15 1.17
N THR A 124 6.98 -10.69 2.30
CA THR A 124 7.84 -11.25 3.34
C THR A 124 7.66 -12.77 3.34
N PRO A 125 8.72 -13.59 3.25
CA PRO A 125 8.58 -15.02 3.41
C PRO A 125 7.87 -15.42 4.70
N SER A 126 6.98 -16.41 4.62
CA SER A 126 6.19 -16.89 5.75
C SER A 126 6.99 -17.86 6.60
N THR A 127 8.12 -17.37 7.10
CA THR A 127 9.15 -18.11 7.81
C THR A 127 9.62 -17.31 9.02
N GLU A 128 9.79 -17.99 10.15
CA GLU A 128 10.35 -17.42 11.38
C GLU A 128 11.49 -18.31 11.88
N ALA A 129 12.58 -17.72 12.35
CA ALA A 129 13.71 -18.44 12.93
C ALA A 129 14.12 -17.85 14.27
N PHE A 130 14.55 -18.71 15.18
CA PHE A 130 15.11 -18.30 16.47
C PHE A 130 16.63 -18.43 16.38
N ASP A 131 17.33 -17.32 16.57
CA ASP A 131 18.79 -17.27 16.45
C ASP A 131 19.40 -16.49 17.61
N GLY A 132 20.10 -17.20 18.48
CA GLY A 132 20.59 -16.66 19.75
C GLY A 132 19.44 -16.06 20.58
N LYS A 133 19.46 -14.73 20.73
CA LYS A 133 18.49 -13.96 21.52
C LYS A 133 17.45 -13.21 20.67
N LEU A 134 17.41 -13.46 19.36
CA LEU A 134 16.53 -12.77 18.42
C LEU A 134 15.61 -13.75 17.68
N ARG A 135 14.37 -13.31 17.42
CA ARG A 135 13.52 -13.89 16.38
C ARG A 135 13.77 -13.15 15.08
N LEU A 136 14.01 -13.91 14.03
CA LEU A 136 14.20 -13.45 12.67
C LEU A 136 12.94 -13.79 11.88
N ILE A 137 12.50 -12.88 11.02
CA ILE A 137 11.30 -13.05 10.20
C ILE A 137 11.67 -12.89 8.73
N GLY A 138 11.00 -13.65 7.88
CA GLY A 138 11.06 -13.46 6.43
C GLY A 138 12.40 -13.86 5.84
N GLU A 139 12.95 -12.98 5.01
CA GLU A 139 14.19 -13.19 4.29
C GLU A 139 15.37 -13.40 5.24
N GLU A 140 15.35 -12.74 6.40
CA GLU A 140 16.41 -12.92 7.39
C GLU A 140 16.40 -14.34 7.95
N ALA A 141 15.22 -14.88 8.24
CA ALA A 141 15.06 -16.27 8.66
C ALA A 141 15.45 -17.26 7.54
N GLU A 142 14.98 -17.03 6.31
CA GLU A 142 15.30 -17.90 5.17
C GLU A 142 16.80 -17.90 4.82
N SER A 143 17.49 -16.77 4.96
CA SER A 143 18.93 -16.69 4.69
C SER A 143 19.75 -17.60 5.64
N ARG A 144 19.28 -17.77 6.88
CA ARG A 144 19.92 -18.58 7.92
C ARG A 144 19.33 -20.00 8.02
N ALA A 145 18.27 -20.31 7.27
CA ALA A 145 17.59 -21.61 7.25
C ALA A 145 18.53 -22.81 7.13
N SER A 146 19.55 -22.72 6.27
CA SER A 146 20.45 -23.85 6.01
C SER A 146 21.36 -24.15 7.20
N SER A 147 21.90 -23.11 7.87
CA SER A 147 22.74 -23.24 9.07
C SER A 147 21.91 -23.47 10.33
N ASN A 148 20.70 -22.92 10.40
CA ASN A 148 19.83 -22.88 11.58
C ASN A 148 18.52 -23.68 11.42
N GLN A 149 18.55 -24.81 10.70
CA GLN A 149 17.35 -25.54 10.30
C GLN A 149 16.47 -26.04 11.46
N LYS A 150 17.08 -26.36 12.61
CA LYS A 150 16.35 -26.89 13.79
C LYS A 150 15.58 -25.80 14.54
N ASN A 151 15.92 -24.53 14.30
CA ASN A 151 15.28 -23.40 14.93
C ASN A 151 14.51 -22.53 13.93
N THR A 152 14.27 -23.04 12.72
CA THR A 152 13.54 -22.33 11.65
C THR A 152 12.23 -23.03 11.35
N ILE A 153 11.13 -22.27 11.33
CA ILE A 153 9.77 -22.73 11.04
C ILE A 153 9.36 -22.14 9.69
N PHE A 154 9.25 -22.98 8.67
CA PHE A 154 8.82 -22.59 7.33
C PHE A 154 7.30 -22.69 7.18
N HIS A 155 6.77 -21.94 6.23
CA HIS A 155 5.38 -22.03 5.77
C HIS A 155 4.36 -21.91 6.92
N LEU A 156 4.54 -20.91 7.78
CA LEU A 156 3.76 -20.68 9.00
C LEU A 156 2.24 -20.93 8.86
N PRO A 157 1.55 -20.49 7.80
CA PRO A 157 0.11 -20.70 7.68
C PRO A 157 -0.32 -22.18 7.55
N MET A 158 0.59 -23.06 7.10
CA MET A 158 0.31 -24.50 6.98
C MET A 158 0.27 -25.21 8.33
N TRP A 159 0.80 -24.59 9.39
CA TRP A 159 0.81 -25.15 10.75
C TRP A 159 -0.51 -24.95 11.50
N ILE A 160 -1.36 -24.02 11.06
CA ILE A 160 -2.59 -23.64 11.75
C ILE A 160 -3.52 -24.85 11.94
N GLY A 161 -3.64 -25.69 10.90
CA GLY A 161 -4.45 -26.92 10.93
C GLY A 161 -3.76 -28.15 11.53
N VAL A 162 -2.55 -28.02 12.10
CA VAL A 162 -1.80 -29.15 12.68
C VAL A 162 -2.10 -29.27 14.17
N LYS A 163 -3.03 -30.16 14.53
CA LYS A 163 -3.52 -30.28 15.92
C LYS A 163 -2.98 -31.51 16.67
N LYS A 164 -2.53 -32.52 15.94
CA LYS A 164 -2.06 -33.82 16.45
C LYS A 164 -0.99 -34.42 15.53
N GLU A 165 -0.33 -35.48 16.01
CA GLU A 165 0.75 -36.17 15.29
C GLU A 165 0.35 -36.62 13.87
N GLU A 166 -0.88 -37.11 13.69
CA GLU A 166 -1.39 -37.52 12.37
C GLU A 166 -1.39 -36.37 11.35
N ASP A 167 -1.66 -35.14 11.79
CA ASP A 167 -1.68 -33.97 10.92
C ASP A 167 -0.25 -33.49 10.63
N LEU A 168 0.66 -33.61 11.60
CA LEU A 168 2.08 -33.35 11.40
C LEU A 168 2.69 -34.33 10.39
N GLU A 169 2.34 -35.62 10.44
CA GLU A 169 2.82 -36.59 9.47
C GLU A 169 2.30 -36.32 8.04
N LYS A 170 1.05 -35.84 7.90
CA LYS A 170 0.54 -35.35 6.61
C LYS A 170 1.34 -34.13 6.13
N LEU A 171 1.62 -33.18 7.01
CA LEU A 171 2.40 -31.98 6.68
C LEU A 171 3.84 -32.33 6.28
N LYS A 172 4.54 -33.16 7.06
CA LYS A 172 5.89 -33.66 6.74
C LYS A 172 5.93 -34.38 5.40
N LYS A 173 4.96 -35.26 5.13
CA LYS A 173 4.87 -35.94 3.84
C LYS A 173 4.74 -34.95 2.68
N ARG A 174 3.97 -33.88 2.87
CA ARG A 174 3.77 -32.84 1.86
C ARG A 174 4.99 -31.93 1.70
N LEU A 175 5.71 -31.66 2.77
CA LEU A 175 6.92 -30.85 2.80
C LEU A 175 8.16 -31.74 2.97
N SER A 176 8.26 -32.83 2.19
CA SER A 176 9.33 -33.83 2.32
C SER A 176 10.73 -33.25 2.16
N PHE A 177 10.86 -32.12 1.48
CA PHE A 177 12.13 -31.46 1.23
C PHE A 177 12.41 -30.26 2.16
N THR A 178 11.50 -29.90 3.08
CA THR A 178 11.77 -28.85 4.07
C THR A 178 12.32 -29.47 5.35
N ALA A 179 13.18 -28.73 6.05
CA ALA A 179 13.58 -29.09 7.39
C ALA A 179 12.46 -28.80 8.40
N PHE A 180 12.46 -29.53 9.51
CA PHE A 180 11.49 -29.39 10.59
C PHE A 180 12.22 -29.25 11.93
N PRO A 181 11.77 -28.34 12.81
CA PRO A 181 12.14 -28.39 14.23
C PRO A 181 11.54 -29.64 14.88
N HIS A 182 11.97 -29.95 16.10
CA HIS A 182 11.26 -30.94 16.90
C HIS A 182 9.92 -30.35 17.35
N VAL A 183 8.85 -31.15 17.26
CA VAL A 183 7.49 -30.71 17.53
C VAL A 183 6.86 -31.65 18.56
N SER A 184 6.24 -31.07 19.57
CA SER A 184 5.33 -31.72 20.50
C SER A 184 3.95 -31.05 20.41
N PHE A 185 2.97 -31.52 21.18
CA PHE A 185 1.59 -31.00 21.13
C PHE A 185 1.09 -30.56 22.49
N SER A 186 0.38 -29.43 22.50
CA SER A 186 -0.28 -28.93 23.70
C SER A 186 -1.45 -29.82 24.10
N SER A 187 -1.43 -30.33 25.33
CA SER A 187 -2.58 -31.01 25.92
C SER A 187 -3.74 -30.06 26.24
N GLU A 188 -3.48 -28.75 26.32
CA GLU A 188 -4.46 -27.73 26.74
C GLU A 188 -5.20 -27.09 25.54
N ARG A 189 -4.55 -26.93 24.37
CA ARG A 189 -5.09 -26.15 23.23
C ARG A 189 -5.04 -26.85 21.87
N ALA A 190 -4.59 -28.11 21.82
CA ALA A 190 -4.43 -28.88 20.58
C ALA A 190 -3.66 -28.10 19.50
N GLU A 191 -2.55 -27.45 19.88
CA GLU A 191 -1.66 -26.72 18.97
C GLU A 191 -0.25 -27.33 18.98
N PRO A 192 0.56 -27.15 17.91
CA PRO A 192 1.93 -27.62 17.92
C PRO A 192 2.80 -26.72 18.80
N ILE A 193 3.73 -27.35 19.50
CA ILE A 193 4.75 -26.74 20.33
C ILE A 193 6.11 -27.05 19.71
N PHE A 194 6.86 -26.01 19.40
CA PHE A 194 8.19 -26.13 18.81
C PHE A 194 9.25 -26.16 19.91
N ASP A 195 10.09 -27.20 19.92
CA ASP A 195 11.24 -27.30 20.82
C ASP A 195 12.45 -26.65 20.13
N LEU A 196 12.73 -25.40 20.51
CA LEU A 196 13.70 -24.52 19.85
C LEU A 196 14.79 -24.10 20.83
N THR A 197 15.95 -23.71 20.34
CA THR A 197 17.00 -23.09 21.17
C THR A 197 16.85 -21.58 21.09
N PHE A 198 16.61 -20.93 22.24
CA PHE A 198 16.50 -19.48 22.36
C PHE A 198 17.21 -19.01 23.63
N ASN A 199 18.03 -17.97 23.52
CA ASN A 199 18.89 -17.49 24.61
C ASN A 199 19.70 -18.63 25.26
N ASP A 200 20.31 -19.49 24.43
CA ASP A 200 21.08 -20.67 24.81
C ASP A 200 20.31 -21.72 25.64
N GLU A 201 18.98 -21.60 25.73
CA GLU A 201 18.10 -22.51 26.45
C GLU A 201 17.15 -23.24 25.49
N SER A 202 16.91 -24.53 25.74
CA SER A 202 15.85 -25.27 25.06
C SER A 202 14.49 -24.75 25.55
N THR A 203 13.77 -24.06 24.68
CA THR A 203 12.52 -23.37 24.96
C THR A 203 11.38 -23.97 24.13
N GLN A 204 10.28 -24.28 24.80
CA GLN A 204 9.06 -24.76 24.17
C GLN A 204 8.20 -23.56 23.76
N ILE A 205 7.98 -23.39 22.45
CA ILE A 205 7.28 -22.23 21.90
C ILE A 205 6.04 -22.71 21.15
N PRO A 206 4.82 -22.42 21.65
CA PRO A 206 3.58 -22.76 20.94
C PRO A 206 3.41 -21.96 19.65
N LEU A 207 2.71 -22.52 18.66
CA LEU A 207 2.39 -21.85 17.40
C LEU A 207 1.70 -20.51 17.60
N SER A 208 0.84 -20.39 18.61
CA SER A 208 0.19 -19.12 18.93
C SER A 208 1.17 -17.99 19.25
N VAL A 209 2.30 -18.27 19.91
CA VAL A 209 3.33 -17.27 20.22
C VAL A 209 4.13 -16.90 18.97
N VAL A 210 4.47 -17.89 18.14
CA VAL A 210 5.17 -17.69 16.84
C VAL A 210 4.32 -16.79 15.94
N LEU A 211 3.09 -17.22 15.61
CA LEU A 211 2.21 -16.46 14.73
C LEU A 211 1.84 -15.08 15.29
N SER A 212 1.69 -14.96 16.61
CA SER A 212 1.38 -13.68 17.22
C SER A 212 2.48 -12.63 16.97
N TYR A 213 3.74 -13.03 17.15
CA TYR A 213 4.87 -12.15 16.88
C TYR A 213 5.04 -11.87 15.39
N TYR A 214 4.90 -12.90 14.55
CA TYR A 214 4.95 -12.77 13.10
C TYR A 214 3.92 -11.75 12.58
N LEU A 215 2.65 -11.89 12.96
CA LEU A 215 1.58 -10.97 12.57
C LEU A 215 1.81 -9.55 13.11
N ARG A 216 2.23 -9.40 14.37
CA ARG A 216 2.52 -8.09 14.95
C ARG A 216 3.64 -7.37 14.19
N THR A 217 4.70 -8.10 13.85
CA THR A 217 5.83 -7.56 13.09
C THR A 217 5.40 -7.14 11.69
N LEU A 218 4.58 -7.97 11.01
CA LEU A 218 4.01 -7.59 9.72
C LEU A 218 3.21 -6.30 9.81
N VAL A 219 2.27 -6.18 10.77
CA VAL A 219 1.47 -4.97 10.94
C VAL A 219 2.34 -3.72 11.19
N SER A 220 3.53 -3.86 11.78
CA SER A 220 4.46 -2.74 11.96
C SER A 220 4.98 -2.13 10.64
N PHE A 221 4.88 -2.84 9.52
CA PHE A 221 5.22 -2.33 8.19
C PHE A 221 4.07 -1.57 7.51
N ALA A 222 2.86 -1.58 8.07
CA ALA A 222 1.71 -0.94 7.46
C ALA A 222 1.96 0.56 7.23
N GLY A 223 1.75 1.02 5.99
CA GLY A 223 1.97 2.41 5.56
C GLY A 223 3.40 2.77 5.16
N SER A 224 4.36 1.86 5.27
CA SER A 224 5.74 2.09 4.83
C SER A 224 5.85 2.49 3.36
N SER A 225 4.92 2.04 2.50
CA SER A 225 4.85 2.48 1.10
C SER A 225 4.64 3.99 0.92
N ARG A 226 4.14 4.68 1.95
CA ARG A 226 3.90 6.13 1.99
C ARG A 226 5.02 6.90 2.70
N GLY A 227 6.17 6.26 2.92
CA GLY A 227 7.38 6.84 3.50
C GLY A 227 7.59 6.51 4.98
N HIS A 228 6.53 6.30 5.76
CA HIS A 228 6.64 5.94 7.18
C HIS A 228 5.51 4.99 7.60
N ALA A 229 5.84 4.01 8.45
CA ALA A 229 4.86 3.13 9.05
C ALA A 229 3.86 3.92 9.92
N VAL A 230 2.59 3.50 9.92
CA VAL A 230 1.55 4.10 10.74
C VAL A 230 1.73 3.74 12.21
N LYS A 231 1.47 4.68 13.11
CA LYS A 231 1.55 4.44 14.56
C LYS A 231 0.38 3.62 15.10
N SER A 232 -0.78 3.75 14.45
CA SER A 232 -2.01 3.08 14.83
C SER A 232 -2.85 2.71 13.60
N ILE A 233 -3.71 1.71 13.77
CA ILE A 233 -4.59 1.17 12.72
C ILE A 233 -6.06 1.22 13.19
N GLY A 234 -6.98 1.45 12.25
CA GLY A 234 -8.41 1.44 12.52
C GLY A 234 -9.03 0.05 12.43
N SER A 235 -8.59 -0.74 11.46
CA SER A 235 -9.13 -2.07 11.19
C SER A 235 -8.09 -2.95 10.50
N LEU A 236 -8.20 -4.25 10.74
CA LEU A 236 -7.33 -5.27 10.16
C LEU A 236 -8.18 -6.34 9.50
N ALA A 237 -7.82 -6.77 8.29
CA ALA A 237 -8.33 -7.99 7.69
C ALA A 237 -7.19 -8.92 7.30
N ILE A 238 -7.36 -10.22 7.50
CA ILE A 238 -6.37 -11.25 7.18
C ILE A 238 -7.02 -12.26 6.24
N GLY A 239 -6.48 -12.37 5.03
CA GLY A 239 -6.75 -13.43 4.08
C GLY A 239 -5.96 -14.68 4.46
N VAL A 240 -6.66 -15.77 4.76
CA VAL A 240 -6.07 -17.04 5.24
C VAL A 240 -6.39 -18.18 4.27
N PRO A 241 -5.63 -19.30 4.28
CA PRO A 241 -5.86 -20.42 3.37
C PRO A 241 -7.34 -20.85 3.33
N SER A 242 -7.87 -21.04 2.14
CA SER A 242 -9.30 -21.31 1.94
C SER A 242 -9.76 -22.67 2.46
N THR A 243 -8.85 -23.52 2.91
CA THR A 243 -9.17 -24.84 3.49
C THR A 243 -9.23 -24.88 5.00
N LEU A 244 -8.92 -23.77 5.69
CA LEU A 244 -9.06 -23.69 7.14
C LEU A 244 -10.53 -23.87 7.55
N GLN A 245 -10.75 -24.59 8.65
CA GLN A 245 -12.08 -24.84 9.20
C GLN A 245 -12.46 -23.74 10.22
N ASP A 246 -13.70 -23.75 10.69
CA ASP A 246 -14.21 -22.75 11.64
C ASP A 246 -13.41 -22.77 12.96
N GLU A 247 -12.97 -23.96 13.40
CA GLU A 247 -12.11 -24.09 14.59
C GLU A 247 -10.73 -23.45 14.39
N ASP A 248 -10.18 -23.52 13.17
CA ASP A 248 -8.91 -22.87 12.82
C ASP A 248 -9.04 -21.36 12.78
N MET A 249 -10.17 -20.85 12.26
CA MET A 249 -10.51 -19.43 12.27
C MET A 249 -10.65 -18.90 13.70
N SER A 250 -11.35 -19.63 14.58
CA SER A 250 -11.47 -19.30 16.00
C SER A 250 -10.10 -19.26 16.69
N PHE A 251 -9.24 -20.26 16.42
CA PHE A 251 -7.88 -20.29 16.93
C PHE A 251 -7.04 -19.10 16.46
N LEU A 252 -7.16 -18.70 15.18
CA LEU A 252 -6.50 -17.51 14.65
C LEU A 252 -7.02 -16.20 15.26
N GLN A 253 -8.31 -16.10 15.55
CA GLN A 253 -8.88 -14.92 16.24
C GLN A 253 -8.25 -14.74 17.62
N ASP A 254 -8.07 -15.82 18.37
CA ASP A 254 -7.39 -15.77 19.65
C ASP A 254 -5.91 -15.35 19.51
N ILE A 255 -5.20 -15.80 18.46
CA ILE A 255 -3.81 -15.37 18.17
C ILE A 255 -3.78 -13.88 17.83
N CYS A 256 -4.75 -13.38 17.07
CA CYS A 256 -4.88 -11.97 16.77
C CYS A 256 -5.07 -11.14 18.06
N ALA A 257 -5.84 -11.65 19.03
CA ALA A 257 -5.98 -11.03 20.34
C ALA A 257 -4.67 -11.05 21.15
N LEU A 258 -3.85 -12.11 21.04
CA LEU A 258 -2.54 -12.21 21.69
C LEU A 258 -1.50 -11.23 21.10
N SER A 259 -1.69 -10.83 19.84
CA SER A 259 -0.72 -10.00 19.07
C SER A 259 -0.64 -8.56 19.53
N ASP A 260 -1.59 -8.08 20.34
CA ASP A 260 -1.62 -6.71 20.87
C ASP A 260 -1.37 -5.66 19.77
N PHE A 261 -2.15 -5.73 18.67
CA PHE A 261 -2.05 -4.78 17.56
C PHE A 261 -2.33 -3.34 17.99
N PRO A 262 -1.71 -2.33 17.37
CA PRO A 262 -1.84 -0.93 17.76
C PRO A 262 -3.14 -0.31 17.21
N PHE A 263 -4.30 -0.74 17.70
CA PHE A 263 -5.58 -0.16 17.27
C PHE A 263 -5.80 1.26 17.83
N ASP A 264 -6.46 2.13 17.04
CA ASP A 264 -6.88 3.46 17.50
C ASP A 264 -7.84 3.36 18.69
N GLU A 265 -7.70 4.21 19.73
CA GLU A 265 -8.58 4.14 20.92
C GLU A 265 -10.08 4.35 20.60
N GLU A 266 -10.41 5.11 19.53
CA GLU A 266 -11.78 5.29 19.03
C GLU A 266 -12.34 4.06 18.28
N SER A 267 -11.49 3.11 17.87
CA SER A 267 -11.92 1.87 17.22
C SER A 267 -12.36 0.78 18.21
N LEU A 268 -12.14 1.01 19.50
CA LEU A 268 -12.62 0.17 20.61
C LEU A 268 -13.95 0.75 21.12
N PRO A 269 -14.99 -0.06 21.35
CA PRO A 269 -16.27 0.45 21.85
C PRO A 269 -16.09 1.15 23.20
N SER A 270 -16.67 2.34 23.34
CA SER A 270 -16.46 3.21 24.50
C SER A 270 -17.09 2.62 25.77
N LYS A 271 -16.50 2.87 26.95
CA LYS A 271 -17.08 2.43 28.24
C LYS A 271 -18.41 3.13 28.58
N GLU A 272 -18.69 4.28 27.98
CA GLU A 272 -19.91 5.07 28.26
C GLU A 272 -21.14 4.55 27.48
N GLU A 273 -20.94 3.91 26.32
CA GLU A 273 -22.04 3.23 25.60
C GLU A 273 -22.61 2.03 26.37
N LYS A 274 -21.83 1.44 27.28
CA LYS A 274 -22.32 0.38 28.20
C LYS A 274 -23.21 0.88 29.33
N GLN A 275 -23.18 2.17 29.67
CA GLN A 275 -23.99 2.71 30.78
C GLN A 275 -25.21 3.48 30.30
N ASN A 276 -25.20 4.01 29.07
CA ASN A 276 -26.34 4.74 28.51
C ASN A 276 -27.36 3.85 27.76
N GLN A 277 -27.03 2.60 27.43
CA GLN A 277 -27.98 1.65 26.83
C GLN A 277 -28.94 0.99 27.84
N ASP A 278 -28.63 1.05 29.14
CA ASP A 278 -29.49 0.48 30.19
C ASP A 278 -30.60 1.44 30.68
N ALA A 279 -30.63 2.69 30.20
CA ALA A 279 -31.49 3.73 30.78
C ALA A 279 -32.76 4.08 29.98
N GLU A 280 -32.82 3.82 28.67
CA GLU A 280 -33.99 4.22 27.85
C GLU A 280 -34.31 3.20 26.75
N CYS A 281 -34.99 2.10 27.07
CA CYS A 281 -36.00 1.50 26.18
C CYS A 281 -36.80 0.39 26.87
N LYS A 282 -38.11 0.61 27.04
CA LYS A 282 -39.07 -0.48 27.30
C LYS A 282 -39.57 -1.00 25.95
N HIS A 283 -38.84 -1.91 25.33
CA HIS A 283 -39.33 -2.67 24.18
C HIS A 283 -38.90 -4.15 24.26
N THR A 284 -39.65 -4.99 23.57
CA THR A 284 -39.86 -6.43 23.78
C THR A 284 -38.61 -7.31 23.69
N GLU A 285 -38.56 -8.37 24.50
CA GLU A 285 -37.44 -9.33 24.66
C GLU A 285 -36.96 -9.99 23.34
N GLU A 286 -37.77 -9.98 22.27
CA GLU A 286 -37.38 -10.51 20.95
C GLU A 286 -36.56 -9.54 20.07
N GLU A 287 -36.58 -8.23 20.36
CA GLU A 287 -35.73 -7.24 19.67
C GLU A 287 -34.37 -7.07 20.36
N GLU A 288 -34.28 -7.34 21.67
CA GLU A 288 -33.02 -7.36 22.42
C GLU A 288 -32.04 -8.45 21.94
N GLU A 289 -32.53 -9.60 21.46
CA GLU A 289 -31.66 -10.65 20.91
C GLU A 289 -31.10 -10.29 19.51
N ARG A 290 -31.76 -9.39 18.77
CA ARG A 290 -31.22 -8.89 17.48
C ARG A 290 -30.26 -7.72 17.66
N GLU A 291 -30.53 -6.80 18.59
CA GLU A 291 -29.73 -5.58 18.77
C GLU A 291 -28.50 -5.78 19.68
N LYS A 292 -28.46 -6.80 20.55
CA LYS A 292 -27.27 -7.14 21.36
C LYS A 292 -26.15 -7.88 20.60
N SER A 293 -26.32 -8.12 19.29
CA SER A 293 -25.38 -8.89 18.44
C SER A 293 -24.25 -8.06 17.79
N PHE A 294 -24.23 -6.74 17.97
CA PHE A 294 -23.26 -5.84 17.31
C PHE A 294 -22.11 -5.42 18.24
N VAL A 295 -21.15 -6.32 18.47
CA VAL A 295 -19.81 -5.94 18.95
C VAL A 295 -18.80 -6.36 17.87
N SER A 296 -18.46 -5.44 16.95
CA SER A 296 -17.51 -5.74 15.88
C SER A 296 -16.10 -5.88 16.45
N HIS A 297 -15.51 -7.07 16.32
CA HIS A 297 -14.08 -7.24 16.54
C HIS A 297 -13.30 -6.44 15.48
N PRO A 298 -12.19 -5.77 15.82
CA PRO A 298 -11.42 -4.92 14.89
C PRO A 298 -10.60 -5.73 13.85
N VAL A 299 -10.58 -7.06 13.99
CA VAL A 299 -9.92 -8.01 13.07
C VAL A 299 -10.96 -8.82 12.33
N LEU A 300 -10.90 -8.80 11.00
CA LEU A 300 -11.72 -9.60 10.09
C LEU A 300 -10.88 -10.74 9.51
N LEU A 301 -11.36 -11.98 9.61
CA LEU A 301 -10.77 -13.11 8.90
C LEU A 301 -11.55 -13.39 7.62
N LEU A 302 -10.82 -13.59 6.52
CA LEU A 302 -11.38 -13.91 5.20
C LEU A 302 -10.63 -15.11 4.64
N THR A 303 -11.31 -15.96 3.88
CA THR A 303 -10.56 -16.89 3.06
C THR A 303 -9.81 -16.13 1.96
N ARG A 304 -8.67 -16.64 1.50
CA ARG A 304 -7.92 -16.07 0.37
C ARG A 304 -8.81 -15.87 -0.85
N ALA A 305 -9.71 -16.82 -1.12
CA ALA A 305 -10.68 -16.73 -2.21
C ALA A 305 -11.67 -15.55 -2.04
N ASP A 306 -12.18 -15.31 -0.83
CA ASP A 306 -13.09 -14.18 -0.56
C ASP A 306 -12.37 -12.84 -0.68
N ALA A 307 -11.16 -12.74 -0.12
CA ALA A 307 -10.34 -11.55 -0.25
C ALA A 307 -9.98 -11.26 -1.72
N LEU A 308 -9.64 -12.29 -2.50
CA LEU A 308 -9.39 -12.13 -3.93
C LEU A 308 -10.63 -11.62 -4.67
N LEU A 309 -11.80 -12.18 -4.37
CA LEU A 309 -13.07 -11.75 -4.97
C LEU A 309 -13.36 -10.28 -4.64
N ASN A 310 -13.11 -9.84 -3.41
CA ASN A 310 -13.23 -8.44 -3.02
C ASN A 310 -12.30 -7.52 -3.82
N CYS A 311 -11.04 -7.92 -4.01
CA CYS A 311 -10.09 -7.15 -4.82
C CYS A 311 -10.56 -7.03 -6.27
N TRP A 312 -10.92 -8.16 -6.88
CA TRP A 312 -11.39 -8.20 -8.26
C TRP A 312 -12.65 -7.34 -8.44
N ALA A 313 -13.61 -7.44 -7.53
CA ALA A 313 -14.84 -6.68 -7.59
C ALA A 313 -14.60 -5.16 -7.43
N CYS A 314 -13.75 -4.76 -6.48
CA CYS A 314 -13.46 -3.35 -6.25
C CYS A 314 -12.68 -2.70 -7.40
N ARG A 315 -11.84 -3.45 -8.12
CA ARG A 315 -10.98 -2.92 -9.20
C ARG A 315 -11.58 -3.05 -10.60
N HIS A 316 -12.29 -4.14 -10.90
CA HIS A 316 -12.58 -4.53 -12.27
C HIS A 316 -14.06 -4.68 -12.61
N LEU A 317 -14.95 -4.77 -11.61
CA LEU A 317 -16.37 -5.10 -11.82
C LEU A 317 -17.07 -4.22 -12.88
N PRO A 318 -16.99 -2.86 -12.84
CA PRO A 318 -17.72 -2.02 -13.80
C PRO A 318 -17.16 -2.12 -15.23
N GLN A 319 -15.84 -2.19 -15.36
CA GLN A 319 -15.16 -2.26 -16.66
C GLN A 319 -15.41 -3.62 -17.32
N VAL A 320 -15.22 -4.71 -16.58
CA VAL A 320 -15.42 -6.08 -17.10
C VAL A 320 -16.86 -6.30 -17.53
N TYR A 321 -17.85 -5.84 -16.75
CA TYR A 321 -19.25 -5.96 -17.16
C TYR A 321 -19.54 -5.22 -18.47
N THR A 322 -19.01 -4.00 -18.62
CA THR A 322 -19.18 -3.19 -19.83
C THR A 322 -18.52 -3.83 -21.05
N ASP A 323 -17.28 -4.32 -20.90
CA ASP A 323 -16.54 -4.96 -21.97
C ASP A 323 -17.20 -6.26 -22.43
N LEU A 324 -17.66 -7.08 -21.49
CA LEU A 324 -18.30 -8.36 -21.80
C LEU A 324 -19.65 -8.17 -22.51
N LYS A 325 -20.42 -7.13 -22.16
CA LYS A 325 -21.65 -6.80 -22.90
C LYS A 325 -21.38 -6.49 -24.37
N ASN A 326 -20.26 -5.84 -24.68
CA ASN A 326 -19.87 -5.51 -26.05
C ASN A 326 -19.41 -6.74 -26.86
N THR A 327 -19.05 -7.84 -26.21
CA THR A 327 -18.65 -9.09 -26.90
C THR A 327 -19.82 -9.96 -27.39
N GLY A 328 -21.05 -9.63 -27.02
CA GLY A 328 -22.25 -10.40 -27.40
C GLY A 328 -22.40 -11.76 -26.71
N ILE A 329 -21.52 -12.09 -25.75
CA ILE A 329 -21.65 -13.28 -24.90
C ILE A 329 -22.62 -12.94 -23.76
N VAL A 330 -23.92 -12.99 -24.07
CA VAL A 330 -24.99 -12.85 -23.08
C VAL A 330 -25.65 -14.22 -22.93
N SER A 331 -25.72 -14.73 -21.70
CA SER A 331 -26.48 -15.95 -21.44
C SER A 331 -27.93 -15.59 -21.15
N THR A 332 -28.85 -16.06 -21.98
CA THR A 332 -30.29 -16.05 -21.70
C THR A 332 -30.66 -17.41 -21.11
N GLN A 333 -30.45 -17.62 -19.80
CA GLN A 333 -31.01 -18.81 -19.16
C GLN A 333 -32.52 -18.64 -19.03
N LYS A 334 -33.28 -19.39 -19.83
CA LYS A 334 -34.73 -19.58 -19.65
C LYS A 334 -34.93 -20.24 -18.29
N LYS A 335 -35.41 -19.48 -17.30
CA LYS A 335 -35.78 -20.01 -15.98
C LYS A 335 -36.96 -20.97 -16.16
N MET A 336 -36.71 -22.27 -16.32
CA MET A 336 -37.76 -23.28 -16.21
C MET A 336 -38.26 -23.27 -14.76
N THR A 337 -39.45 -22.72 -14.56
CA THR A 337 -40.17 -22.85 -13.30
C THR A 337 -40.61 -24.31 -13.13
N ARG A 338 -40.48 -24.80 -11.91
CA ARG A 338 -40.81 -26.16 -11.47
C ARG A 338 -42.34 -26.34 -11.39
N GLU A 339 -43.04 -26.24 -12.52
CA GLU A 339 -44.50 -26.43 -12.61
C GLU A 339 -44.94 -27.34 -13.77
N GLU A 340 -44.04 -27.86 -14.62
CA GLU A 340 -44.42 -28.71 -15.77
C GLU A 340 -44.23 -30.22 -15.55
N GLU A 341 -44.26 -30.71 -14.30
CA GLU A 341 -44.30 -32.17 -14.01
C GLU A 341 -45.66 -32.72 -13.58
N GLU A 342 -46.69 -31.88 -13.40
CA GLU A 342 -48.05 -32.38 -13.18
C GLU A 342 -48.97 -31.96 -14.33
N GLY A 343 -49.32 -32.94 -15.16
CA GLY A 343 -50.27 -32.76 -16.24
C GLY A 343 -51.65 -32.42 -15.68
N ASP A 344 -52.10 -31.19 -15.90
CA ASP A 344 -53.52 -30.89 -15.95
C ASP A 344 -53.84 -30.05 -17.19
N THR A 345 -54.59 -30.66 -18.10
CA THR A 345 -55.10 -30.04 -19.31
C THR A 345 -56.37 -29.26 -18.99
N SER A 346 -56.28 -27.96 -18.73
CA SER A 346 -57.43 -27.08 -19.00
C SER A 346 -57.05 -25.62 -19.33
N LYS A 347 -57.57 -25.21 -20.50
CA LYS A 347 -57.80 -23.87 -21.07
C LYS A 347 -57.47 -22.66 -20.18
N HIS A 348 -56.68 -21.73 -20.73
CA HIS A 348 -57.14 -20.35 -21.01
C HIS A 348 -56.17 -19.62 -21.96
N GLN A 349 -56.75 -18.91 -22.93
CA GLN A 349 -56.10 -17.95 -23.83
C GLN A 349 -55.91 -16.59 -23.14
N ASP A 350 -54.97 -15.83 -23.71
CA ASP A 350 -54.70 -14.40 -23.60
C ASP A 350 -53.90 -13.88 -22.41
N GLY A 351 -52.68 -13.45 -22.73
CA GLY A 351 -51.74 -12.74 -21.88
C GLY A 351 -50.35 -12.76 -22.50
N ASN A 352 -50.11 -11.93 -23.51
CA ASN A 352 -48.77 -11.69 -24.04
C ASN A 352 -47.96 -10.92 -22.99
N ALA A 353 -47.47 -11.63 -21.97
CA ALA A 353 -46.45 -11.13 -21.06
C ALA A 353 -45.11 -11.22 -21.80
N GLU A 354 -44.63 -10.10 -22.33
CA GLU A 354 -43.21 -9.95 -22.70
C GLU A 354 -42.38 -10.24 -21.43
N LYS A 355 -41.92 -11.49 -21.30
CA LYS A 355 -40.94 -11.87 -20.29
C LYS A 355 -39.64 -11.15 -20.65
N GLN A 356 -39.29 -10.10 -19.92
CA GLN A 356 -37.98 -9.48 -20.00
C GLN A 356 -36.91 -10.54 -19.69
N GLU A 357 -36.11 -10.88 -20.70
CA GLU A 357 -34.95 -11.76 -20.54
C GLU A 357 -33.87 -10.98 -19.77
N GLU A 358 -33.60 -11.35 -18.52
CA GLU A 358 -32.52 -10.74 -17.73
C GLU A 358 -31.15 -11.18 -18.30
N GLU A 359 -30.32 -10.22 -18.74
CA GLU A 359 -28.97 -10.47 -19.23
C GLU A 359 -28.03 -10.84 -18.06
N GLU A 360 -27.58 -12.10 -17.99
CA GLU A 360 -26.62 -12.59 -16.99
C GLU A 360 -25.29 -13.00 -17.65
N VAL A 361 -24.18 -12.59 -17.04
CA VAL A 361 -22.81 -12.85 -17.51
C VAL A 361 -22.05 -13.64 -16.45
N TYR A 362 -21.35 -14.71 -16.86
CA TYR A 362 -20.55 -15.53 -15.95
C TYR A 362 -19.05 -15.30 -16.13
N VAL A 363 -18.33 -15.13 -15.02
CA VAL A 363 -16.87 -15.01 -14.97
C VAL A 363 -16.32 -16.06 -14.02
N ALA A 364 -15.17 -16.64 -14.35
CA ALA A 364 -14.45 -17.52 -13.44
C ALA A 364 -13.12 -16.90 -12.98
N LEU A 365 -12.83 -16.99 -11.68
CA LEU A 365 -11.55 -16.59 -11.10
C LEU A 365 -10.77 -17.85 -10.74
N VAL A 366 -9.50 -17.94 -11.13
CA VAL A 366 -8.63 -19.06 -10.80
C VAL A 366 -7.37 -18.54 -10.10
N ASP A 367 -7.23 -18.83 -8.80
CA ASP A 367 -6.01 -18.54 -8.03
C ASP A 367 -5.16 -19.80 -7.93
N VAL A 368 -4.03 -19.85 -8.64
CA VAL A 368 -3.03 -20.92 -8.51
C VAL A 368 -1.92 -20.44 -7.58
N GLY A 369 -2.11 -20.69 -6.28
CA GLY A 369 -1.21 -20.28 -5.22
C GLY A 369 -0.02 -21.21 -5.02
N PHE A 370 0.72 -20.99 -3.92
CA PHE A 370 1.85 -21.85 -3.56
C PHE A 370 1.38 -23.22 -3.04
N ALA A 371 0.45 -23.22 -2.08
CA ALA A 371 -0.04 -24.44 -1.43
C ALA A 371 -1.46 -24.84 -1.87
N GLU A 372 -2.25 -23.96 -2.46
CA GLU A 372 -3.62 -24.31 -2.85
C GLU A 372 -3.99 -23.65 -4.17
N THR A 373 -4.98 -24.26 -4.84
CA THR A 373 -5.63 -23.66 -6.01
C THR A 373 -7.11 -23.51 -5.72
N SER A 374 -7.65 -22.32 -5.97
CA SER A 374 -9.09 -22.07 -5.88
C SER A 374 -9.66 -21.66 -7.23
N VAL A 375 -10.87 -22.14 -7.53
CA VAL A 375 -11.66 -21.75 -8.69
C VAL A 375 -12.99 -21.22 -8.17
N GLN A 376 -13.40 -20.05 -8.64
CA GLN A 376 -14.67 -19.42 -8.27
C GLN A 376 -15.45 -19.09 -9.54
N VAL A 377 -16.74 -19.39 -9.58
CA VAL A 377 -17.63 -18.97 -10.66
C VAL A 377 -18.60 -17.92 -10.13
N ILE A 378 -18.69 -16.80 -10.84
CA ILE A 378 -19.41 -15.61 -10.43
C ILE A 378 -20.41 -15.24 -11.51
N SER A 379 -21.62 -14.87 -11.11
CA SER A 379 -22.61 -14.26 -12.00
C SER A 379 -22.71 -12.75 -11.78
N LEU A 380 -22.85 -12.04 -12.89
CA LEU A 380 -23.00 -10.59 -12.95
C LEU A 380 -24.34 -10.26 -13.59
N LYS A 381 -25.12 -9.43 -12.92
CA LYS A 381 -26.43 -8.96 -13.39
C LYS A 381 -26.51 -7.44 -13.29
N LYS A 382 -27.23 -6.80 -14.21
CA LYS A 382 -27.55 -5.37 -14.08
C LYS A 382 -28.59 -5.16 -12.99
N ASN A 383 -28.45 -4.12 -12.19
CA ASN A 383 -29.45 -3.73 -11.20
C ASN A 383 -30.49 -2.76 -11.82
N ASP A 384 -31.67 -3.28 -12.20
CA ASP A 384 -32.74 -2.44 -12.79
C ASP A 384 -33.57 -1.65 -11.75
N LYS A 385 -33.39 -1.91 -10.44
CA LYS A 385 -34.29 -1.44 -9.37
C LYS A 385 -34.19 0.04 -8.95
N LYS A 386 -33.31 0.86 -9.55
CA LYS A 386 -33.25 2.31 -9.21
C LYS A 386 -33.96 3.24 -10.20
N ALA A 387 -34.40 2.75 -11.37
CA ALA A 387 -35.17 3.59 -12.31
C ALA A 387 -36.62 3.85 -11.84
N ALA A 388 -37.16 3.05 -10.92
CA ALA A 388 -38.56 3.12 -10.49
C ALA A 388 -38.80 3.94 -9.18
N ASN A 389 -37.75 4.25 -8.41
CA ASN A 389 -37.87 4.88 -7.08
C ASN A 389 -37.21 6.28 -7.00
N GLU A 390 -37.05 6.98 -8.13
CA GLU A 390 -36.64 8.40 -8.14
C GLU A 390 -37.79 9.37 -7.78
N GLY A 391 -38.98 8.86 -7.44
CA GLY A 391 -40.15 9.67 -7.10
C GLY A 391 -40.18 10.24 -5.68
N GLU A 392 -39.57 9.60 -4.68
CA GLU A 392 -39.81 9.96 -3.27
C GLU A 392 -38.58 9.75 -2.39
N ARG A 393 -37.70 10.76 -2.33
CA ARG A 393 -36.85 11.09 -1.16
C ARG A 393 -36.10 12.39 -1.44
N LYS A 394 -36.75 13.51 -1.13
CA LYS A 394 -36.10 14.82 -1.01
C LYS A 394 -35.65 15.00 0.44
N GLY A 395 -34.34 14.94 0.67
CA GLY A 395 -33.75 15.31 1.96
C GLY A 395 -32.59 14.40 2.34
N GLU A 396 -31.38 14.82 1.96
CA GLU A 396 -30.02 14.41 2.39
C GLU A 396 -29.11 14.44 1.16
N LYS A 397 -28.67 15.65 0.82
CA LYS A 397 -27.64 15.91 -0.20
C LYS A 397 -26.38 16.30 0.56
N ASP A 398 -25.64 15.31 1.06
CA ASP A 398 -24.20 15.39 1.34
C ASP A 398 -23.72 13.94 1.58
N MET A 399 -22.62 13.55 0.94
CA MET A 399 -22.03 12.18 0.88
C MET A 399 -22.71 11.11 0.02
N LYS A 400 -22.78 11.29 -1.32
CA LYS A 400 -22.74 10.15 -2.26
C LYS A 400 -21.93 10.50 -3.51
N GLU A 401 -20.60 10.32 -3.44
CA GLU A 401 -19.91 9.72 -4.59
C GLU A 401 -20.59 8.36 -4.80
N LYS A 402 -21.48 8.27 -5.79
CA LYS A 402 -22.03 6.98 -6.23
C LYS A 402 -20.85 6.19 -6.79
N LEU A 403 -20.28 5.28 -6.01
CA LEU A 403 -19.48 4.17 -6.53
C LEU A 403 -20.31 3.52 -7.66
N LEU A 404 -19.74 3.39 -8.86
CA LEU A 404 -20.34 2.67 -10.00
C LEU A 404 -20.73 1.21 -9.68
N GLN A 405 -20.39 0.74 -8.48
CA GLN A 405 -20.75 -0.54 -7.88
C GLN A 405 -22.26 -0.77 -7.74
N ASP A 406 -23.09 0.27 -7.84
CA ASP A 406 -24.55 0.17 -7.70
C ASP A 406 -25.27 -0.39 -8.95
N ASP A 407 -24.65 -0.34 -10.14
CA ASP A 407 -25.31 -0.68 -11.41
C ASP A 407 -25.22 -2.19 -11.76
N VAL A 408 -24.32 -2.93 -11.11
CA VAL A 408 -24.08 -4.36 -11.35
C VAL A 408 -24.13 -5.12 -10.03
N SER A 409 -25.04 -6.08 -9.90
CA SER A 409 -25.00 -7.07 -8.82
C SER A 409 -24.07 -8.23 -9.19
N MET A 410 -23.22 -8.60 -8.22
CA MET A 410 -22.30 -9.72 -8.31
C MET A 410 -22.74 -10.81 -7.33
N LYS A 411 -22.76 -12.06 -7.76
CA LYS A 411 -23.04 -13.22 -6.90
C LYS A 411 -22.06 -14.35 -7.20
N ARG A 412 -21.37 -14.86 -6.17
CA ARG A 412 -20.62 -16.12 -6.28
C ARG A 412 -21.59 -17.30 -6.38
N LEU A 413 -21.50 -18.09 -7.45
CA LEU A 413 -22.32 -19.28 -7.69
C LEU A 413 -21.70 -20.53 -7.07
N SER A 414 -20.39 -20.70 -7.20
CA SER A 414 -19.66 -21.83 -6.64
C SER A 414 -18.20 -21.46 -6.35
N ILE A 415 -17.58 -22.27 -5.50
CA ILE A 415 -16.15 -22.24 -5.21
C ILE A 415 -15.68 -23.68 -5.04
N ALA A 416 -14.57 -24.02 -5.68
CA ALA A 416 -13.88 -25.28 -5.48
C ALA A 416 -12.41 -25.01 -5.15
N VAL A 417 -11.91 -25.67 -4.11
CA VAL A 417 -10.52 -25.51 -3.65
C VAL A 417 -9.86 -26.88 -3.64
N ASP A 418 -8.63 -26.95 -4.14
CA ASP A 418 -7.76 -28.10 -3.99
C ASP A 418 -6.56 -27.72 -3.09
N PRO A 419 -6.50 -28.21 -1.83
CA PRO A 419 -5.42 -27.89 -0.91
C PRO A 419 -4.08 -28.53 -1.26
N HIS A 420 -4.02 -29.44 -2.24
CA HIS A 420 -2.78 -30.14 -2.64
C HIS A 420 -2.46 -29.89 -4.11
N LEU A 421 -2.83 -28.72 -4.61
CA LEU A 421 -2.56 -28.28 -5.96
C LEU A 421 -2.03 -26.85 -5.92
N GLY A 422 -0.72 -26.69 -5.94
CA GLY A 422 -0.08 -25.38 -6.07
C GLY A 422 1.33 -25.51 -6.63
N THR A 423 2.10 -24.42 -6.61
CA THR A 423 3.50 -24.47 -7.06
C THR A 423 4.37 -25.34 -6.17
N LEU A 424 4.03 -25.50 -4.88
CA LEU A 424 4.70 -26.45 -3.98
C LEU A 424 4.65 -27.87 -4.54
N ASP A 425 3.48 -28.30 -5.02
CA ASP A 425 3.28 -29.65 -5.55
C ASP A 425 4.03 -29.84 -6.88
N ALA A 426 4.13 -28.79 -7.70
CA ALA A 426 4.96 -28.80 -8.91
C ALA A 426 6.46 -28.89 -8.60
N ILE A 427 6.94 -28.13 -7.60
CA ILE A 427 8.33 -28.19 -7.13
C ILE A 427 8.62 -29.56 -6.52
N ASN A 428 7.70 -30.14 -5.77
CA ASN A 428 7.83 -31.49 -5.21
C ASN A 428 7.90 -32.56 -6.30
N ALA A 429 7.08 -32.45 -7.34
CA ALA A 429 7.11 -33.36 -8.47
C ALA A 429 8.48 -33.32 -9.18
N LEU A 430 9.00 -32.12 -9.45
CA LEU A 430 10.33 -31.94 -10.01
C LEU A 430 11.42 -32.44 -9.07
N SER A 431 11.34 -32.11 -7.78
CA SER A 431 12.34 -32.53 -6.79
C SER A 431 12.39 -34.05 -6.65
N THR A 432 11.25 -34.73 -6.67
CA THR A 432 11.16 -36.20 -6.67
C THR A 432 11.83 -36.79 -7.91
N HIS A 433 11.55 -36.21 -9.09
CA HIS A 433 12.22 -36.63 -10.33
C HIS A 433 13.75 -36.46 -10.24
N VAL A 434 14.24 -35.34 -9.71
CA VAL A 434 15.67 -35.09 -9.56
C VAL A 434 16.31 -36.04 -8.54
N VAL A 435 15.63 -36.34 -7.43
CA VAL A 435 16.07 -37.37 -6.47
C VAL A 435 16.24 -38.72 -7.15
N ASP A 436 15.28 -39.13 -7.99
CA ASP A 436 15.34 -40.41 -8.70
C ASP A 436 16.50 -40.44 -9.72
N VAL A 437 16.76 -39.31 -10.39
CA VAL A 437 17.94 -39.15 -11.27
C VAL A 437 19.24 -39.30 -10.46
N ILE A 438 19.34 -38.66 -9.31
CA ILE A 438 20.53 -38.73 -8.43
C ILE A 438 20.73 -40.16 -7.92
N ARG A 439 19.67 -40.80 -7.43
CA ARG A 439 19.70 -42.20 -7.00
C ARG A 439 20.15 -43.13 -8.12
N THR A 440 19.68 -42.89 -9.34
CA THR A 440 19.99 -43.77 -10.48
C THR A 440 21.41 -43.57 -11.01
N LYS A 441 21.82 -42.31 -11.22
CA LYS A 441 23.10 -41.94 -11.85
C LYS A 441 24.27 -41.92 -10.88
N HIS A 442 24.06 -41.40 -9.67
CA HIS A 442 25.11 -41.17 -8.67
C HIS A 442 25.06 -42.16 -7.49
N LYS A 443 24.05 -43.05 -7.44
CA LYS A 443 23.87 -44.07 -6.38
C LYS A 443 23.79 -43.47 -4.98
N GLU A 444 23.33 -42.22 -4.89
CA GLU A 444 23.19 -41.51 -3.63
C GLU A 444 21.71 -41.35 -3.26
N GLU A 445 21.41 -41.51 -1.98
CA GLU A 445 20.08 -41.37 -1.43
C GLU A 445 19.94 -40.04 -0.69
N ILE A 446 18.89 -39.28 -1.00
CA ILE A 446 18.59 -38.01 -0.34
C ILE A 446 17.46 -38.26 0.66
N GLN A 447 17.80 -38.20 1.94
CA GLN A 447 16.81 -38.36 3.01
C GLN A 447 15.91 -37.11 3.12
N PRO A 448 14.58 -37.29 3.28
CA PRO A 448 13.65 -36.20 3.57
C PRO A 448 14.07 -35.42 4.82
N HIS A 449 13.63 -34.16 4.91
CA HIS A 449 13.83 -33.30 6.09
C HIS A 449 15.30 -33.02 6.47
N THR A 450 16.23 -33.20 5.54
CA THR A 450 17.64 -32.90 5.73
C THR A 450 18.04 -31.58 5.07
N ARG A 451 19.16 -30.99 5.50
CA ARG A 451 19.80 -29.85 4.82
C ARG A 451 19.99 -30.10 3.32
N LYS A 452 20.36 -31.33 2.95
CA LYS A 452 20.58 -31.73 1.55
C LYS A 452 19.27 -31.69 0.75
N ALA A 453 18.16 -32.18 1.33
CA ALA A 453 16.84 -32.08 0.72
C ALA A 453 16.39 -30.62 0.54
N LEU A 454 16.63 -29.75 1.54
CA LEU A 454 16.30 -28.33 1.45
C LEU A 454 17.08 -27.62 0.35
N ARG A 455 18.41 -27.87 0.24
CA ARG A 455 19.24 -27.33 -0.85
C ARG A 455 18.70 -27.73 -2.23
N LEU A 456 18.30 -28.99 -2.39
CA LEU A 456 17.70 -29.49 -3.63
C LEU A 456 16.37 -28.79 -3.93
N PHE A 457 15.49 -28.65 -2.94
CA PHE A 457 14.20 -27.97 -3.10
C PHE A 457 14.37 -26.53 -3.55
N THR A 458 15.28 -25.77 -2.94
CA THR A 458 15.57 -24.39 -3.33
C THR A 458 16.07 -24.30 -4.78
N ALA A 459 16.89 -25.25 -5.23
CA ALA A 459 17.34 -25.30 -6.63
C ALA A 459 16.20 -25.68 -7.60
N CYS A 460 15.36 -26.66 -7.24
CA CYS A 460 14.17 -27.01 -8.02
C CYS A 460 13.18 -25.85 -8.10
N GLN A 461 12.99 -25.10 -7.01
CA GLN A 461 12.14 -23.91 -6.99
C GLN A 461 12.63 -22.84 -7.96
N ARG A 462 13.95 -22.61 -8.03
CA ARG A 462 14.56 -21.72 -9.02
C ARG A 462 14.34 -22.26 -10.44
N ALA A 463 14.59 -23.54 -10.67
CA ALA A 463 14.37 -24.18 -11.97
C ALA A 463 12.91 -24.06 -12.45
N VAL A 464 11.91 -24.23 -11.57
CA VAL A 464 10.49 -24.04 -11.92
C VAL A 464 10.19 -22.59 -12.33
N LYS A 465 10.80 -21.61 -11.65
CA LYS A 465 10.69 -20.20 -12.05
C LYS A 465 11.32 -19.96 -13.42
N ASP A 466 12.52 -20.47 -13.66
CA ASP A 466 13.22 -20.34 -14.94
C ASP A 466 12.40 -20.97 -16.07
N LEU A 467 11.93 -22.20 -15.90
CA LEU A 467 11.14 -22.93 -16.91
C LEU A 467 9.77 -22.29 -17.20
N SER A 468 9.31 -21.40 -16.32
CA SER A 468 8.10 -20.61 -16.55
C SER A 468 8.33 -19.48 -17.57
N GLY A 469 9.57 -18.99 -17.71
CA GLY A 469 9.95 -17.97 -18.70
C GLY A 469 10.75 -18.54 -19.88
N LEU A 470 11.63 -19.50 -19.62
CA LEU A 470 12.59 -20.08 -20.55
C LEU A 470 12.19 -21.50 -20.97
N PRO A 471 12.55 -21.95 -22.19
CA PRO A 471 12.24 -23.30 -22.67
C PRO A 471 13.06 -24.38 -21.95
N ASP A 472 14.22 -24.03 -21.40
CA ASP A 472 15.14 -24.91 -20.71
C ASP A 472 15.92 -24.16 -19.60
N THR A 473 16.51 -24.92 -18.68
CA THR A 473 17.40 -24.42 -17.62
C THR A 473 18.38 -25.51 -17.18
N ASN A 474 19.46 -25.13 -16.50
CA ASN A 474 20.41 -26.05 -15.90
C ASN A 474 20.35 -25.95 -14.37
N LEU A 475 19.86 -27.00 -13.72
CA LEU A 475 19.89 -27.11 -12.27
C LEU A 475 21.30 -27.51 -11.84
N SER A 476 21.99 -26.62 -11.12
CA SER A 476 23.35 -26.84 -10.64
C SER A 476 23.44 -26.67 -9.12
N LEU A 477 24.11 -27.61 -8.47
CA LEU A 477 24.31 -27.67 -7.02
C LEU A 477 25.79 -27.97 -6.72
N GLU A 478 26.51 -26.97 -6.24
CA GLU A 478 27.94 -27.07 -5.88
C GLU A 478 28.17 -27.94 -4.64
N GLY A 479 29.20 -28.79 -4.65
CA GLY A 479 29.56 -29.65 -3.51
C GLY A 479 28.37 -30.43 -2.96
N PHE A 480 27.50 -30.92 -3.85
CA PHE A 480 26.21 -31.48 -3.45
C PHE A 480 26.29 -32.97 -3.23
N LEU A 481 27.01 -33.69 -4.09
CA LEU A 481 27.17 -35.13 -4.02
C LEU A 481 28.24 -35.49 -2.98
N GLN A 482 28.38 -36.79 -2.74
CA GLN A 482 29.49 -37.31 -1.95
C GLN A 482 30.85 -36.80 -2.46
N ASP A 483 31.81 -36.62 -1.54
CA ASP A 483 33.16 -36.10 -1.80
C ASP A 483 33.19 -34.68 -2.40
N GLU A 484 32.18 -33.86 -2.08
CA GLU A 484 32.05 -32.46 -2.52
C GLU A 484 32.01 -32.30 -4.05
N VAL A 485 31.46 -33.30 -4.75
CA VAL A 485 31.29 -33.23 -6.21
C VAL A 485 30.02 -32.44 -6.55
N ASP A 486 30.15 -31.56 -7.56
CA ASP A 486 29.04 -30.79 -8.09
C ASP A 486 28.01 -31.67 -8.81
N PHE A 487 26.73 -31.36 -8.64
CA PHE A 487 25.65 -31.95 -9.41
C PHE A 487 25.11 -30.95 -10.42
N SER A 488 24.98 -31.37 -11.68
CA SER A 488 24.31 -30.56 -12.71
C SER A 488 23.37 -31.41 -13.54
N LEU A 489 22.18 -30.86 -13.82
CA LEU A 489 21.14 -31.50 -14.62
C LEU A 489 20.48 -30.48 -15.55
N HIS A 490 20.55 -30.74 -16.84
CA HIS A 490 19.77 -30.02 -17.84
C HIS A 490 18.31 -30.44 -17.78
N LEU A 491 17.41 -29.45 -17.74
CA LEU A 491 15.96 -29.63 -17.65
C LEU A 491 15.28 -28.81 -18.74
N SER A 492 14.39 -29.44 -19.49
CA SER A 492 13.51 -28.76 -20.45
C SER A 492 12.11 -28.56 -19.90
N ARG A 493 11.39 -27.57 -20.44
CA ARG A 493 9.99 -27.28 -20.11
C ARG A 493 9.10 -28.49 -20.38
N ASP A 494 9.32 -29.19 -21.50
CA ASP A 494 8.55 -30.38 -21.87
C ASP A 494 8.70 -31.51 -20.84
N GLN A 495 9.91 -31.75 -20.35
CA GLN A 495 10.16 -32.72 -19.27
C GLN A 495 9.47 -32.32 -17.98
N PHE A 496 9.57 -31.05 -17.58
CA PHE A 496 8.88 -30.54 -16.39
C PHE A 496 7.36 -30.68 -16.51
N GLU A 497 6.82 -30.35 -17.67
CA GLU A 497 5.40 -30.50 -17.97
C GLU A 497 4.92 -31.96 -17.92
N GLN A 498 5.74 -32.89 -18.39
CA GLN A 498 5.47 -34.32 -18.29
C GLN A 498 5.45 -34.78 -16.83
N VAL A 499 6.42 -34.34 -16.03
CA VAL A 499 6.49 -34.61 -14.58
C VAL A 499 5.25 -34.06 -13.86
N CYS A 500 4.71 -32.93 -14.30
CA CYS A 500 3.50 -32.32 -13.73
C CYS A 500 2.18 -32.84 -14.29
N SER A 501 2.15 -33.86 -15.16
CA SER A 501 0.91 -34.36 -15.78
C SER A 501 -0.23 -34.68 -14.78
N PRO A 502 0.03 -35.32 -13.62
CA PRO A 502 -1.02 -35.57 -12.63
C PRO A 502 -1.63 -34.28 -12.05
N LEU A 503 -0.85 -33.19 -11.96
CA LEU A 503 -1.35 -31.88 -11.50
C LEU A 503 -2.23 -31.22 -12.56
N LYS A 504 -1.89 -31.38 -13.85
CA LYS A 504 -2.70 -30.90 -14.98
C LYS A 504 -4.10 -31.53 -14.97
N GLU A 505 -4.17 -32.83 -14.76
CA GLU A 505 -5.46 -33.56 -14.69
C GLU A 505 -6.31 -33.08 -13.52
N ARG A 506 -5.70 -32.86 -12.35
CA ARG A 506 -6.39 -32.36 -11.16
C ARG A 506 -6.89 -30.94 -11.34
N LEU A 507 -6.12 -30.05 -11.97
CA LEU A 507 -6.58 -28.69 -12.29
C LEU A 507 -7.81 -28.73 -13.23
N SER A 508 -7.80 -29.59 -14.26
CA SER A 508 -8.94 -29.76 -15.16
C SER A 508 -10.18 -30.28 -14.41
N ALA A 509 -9.99 -31.26 -13.52
CA ALA A 509 -11.06 -31.80 -12.69
C ALA A 509 -11.65 -30.74 -11.74
N LEU A 510 -10.80 -29.88 -11.15
CA LEU A 510 -11.22 -28.82 -10.24
C LEU A 510 -12.10 -27.77 -10.96
N VAL A 511 -11.69 -27.33 -12.15
CA VAL A 511 -12.46 -26.39 -12.98
C VAL A 511 -13.81 -27.01 -13.37
N LYS A 512 -13.81 -28.26 -13.83
CA LYS A 512 -15.04 -28.98 -14.19
C LYS A 512 -15.99 -29.13 -13.01
N LYS A 513 -15.46 -29.47 -11.83
CA LYS A 513 -16.23 -29.55 -10.57
C LYS A 513 -16.90 -28.20 -10.27
N CYS A 514 -16.13 -27.12 -10.29
CA CYS A 514 -16.62 -25.78 -9.98
C CYS A 514 -17.73 -25.32 -10.94
N LEU A 515 -17.55 -25.54 -12.25
CA LEU A 515 -18.56 -25.22 -13.27
C LEU A 515 -19.83 -26.06 -13.14
N THR A 516 -19.68 -27.35 -12.82
CA THR A 516 -20.81 -28.26 -12.60
C THR A 516 -21.63 -27.83 -11.39
N GLU A 517 -20.98 -27.49 -10.28
CA GLU A 517 -21.64 -26.97 -9.08
C GLU A 517 -22.33 -25.62 -9.33
N ALA A 518 -21.73 -24.74 -10.16
CA ALA A 518 -22.37 -23.51 -10.60
C ALA A 518 -23.55 -23.72 -11.56
N ARG A 519 -23.68 -24.93 -12.14
CA ARG A 519 -24.62 -25.24 -13.22
C ARG A 519 -24.42 -24.35 -14.45
N VAL A 520 -23.17 -24.00 -14.74
CA VAL A 520 -22.77 -23.16 -15.88
C VAL A 520 -22.00 -24.01 -16.87
N SER A 521 -22.45 -24.04 -18.13
CA SER A 521 -21.68 -24.67 -19.21
C SER A 521 -20.40 -23.88 -19.48
N PRO A 522 -19.24 -24.53 -19.76
CA PRO A 522 -17.99 -23.83 -20.07
C PRO A 522 -18.14 -22.75 -21.17
N ASN A 523 -19.01 -22.99 -22.16
CA ASN A 523 -19.25 -22.08 -23.28
C ASN A 523 -19.92 -20.77 -22.87
N LEU A 524 -20.65 -20.76 -21.75
CA LEU A 524 -21.33 -19.59 -21.19
C LEU A 524 -20.43 -18.73 -20.30
N VAL A 525 -19.23 -19.21 -19.96
CA VAL A 525 -18.23 -18.43 -19.22
C VAL A 525 -17.65 -17.39 -20.17
N ALA A 526 -17.91 -16.13 -19.87
CA ALA A 526 -17.50 -14.99 -20.68
C ALA A 526 -15.99 -14.74 -20.60
N GLY A 527 -15.36 -15.10 -19.48
CA GLY A 527 -13.91 -15.19 -19.38
C GLY A 527 -13.42 -15.72 -18.04
N MET A 528 -12.14 -16.04 -18.02
CA MET A 528 -11.40 -16.55 -16.87
C MET A 528 -10.27 -15.58 -16.50
N ASP A 529 -10.27 -15.07 -15.27
CA ASP A 529 -9.17 -14.29 -14.73
C ASP A 529 -8.25 -15.21 -13.90
N LEU A 530 -6.98 -15.30 -14.31
CA LEU A 530 -5.94 -16.05 -13.61
C LEU A 530 -5.18 -15.16 -12.64
N VAL A 531 -4.95 -15.71 -11.45
CA VAL A 531 -4.29 -15.08 -10.31
C VAL A 531 -3.34 -16.10 -9.67
N GLY A 532 -2.41 -15.62 -8.85
CA GLY A 532 -1.47 -16.45 -8.10
C GLY A 532 -0.15 -16.72 -8.83
N GLY A 533 0.90 -17.02 -8.08
CA GLY A 533 2.25 -17.24 -8.63
C GLY A 533 2.34 -18.39 -9.63
N GLY A 534 1.54 -19.44 -9.44
CA GLY A 534 1.49 -20.60 -10.32
C GLY A 534 0.83 -20.35 -11.67
N SER A 535 0.06 -19.27 -11.81
CA SER A 535 -0.55 -18.87 -13.10
C SER A 535 0.48 -18.53 -14.19
N ARG A 536 1.74 -18.29 -13.80
CA ARG A 536 2.86 -18.02 -14.69
C ARG A 536 3.41 -19.29 -15.34
N ILE A 537 3.09 -20.46 -14.80
CA ILE A 537 3.54 -21.73 -15.36
C ILE A 537 2.78 -21.98 -16.70
N PRO A 538 3.47 -22.13 -17.84
CA PRO A 538 2.84 -22.12 -19.17
C PRO A 538 1.68 -23.11 -19.35
N TRP A 539 1.83 -24.34 -18.82
CA TRP A 539 0.79 -25.37 -18.94
C TRP A 539 -0.51 -25.02 -18.22
N VAL A 540 -0.48 -24.16 -17.20
CA VAL A 540 -1.69 -23.71 -16.50
C VAL A 540 -2.56 -22.89 -17.44
N SER A 541 -1.98 -21.89 -18.11
CA SER A 541 -2.71 -21.09 -19.10
C SER A 541 -3.21 -21.90 -20.29
N GLY A 542 -2.40 -22.83 -20.80
CA GLY A 542 -2.80 -23.72 -21.91
C GLY A 542 -4.01 -24.58 -21.58
N LEU A 543 -3.96 -25.27 -20.43
CA LEU A 543 -5.05 -26.14 -19.97
C LEU A 543 -6.38 -25.39 -19.75
N LEU A 544 -6.30 -24.19 -19.16
CA LEU A 544 -7.49 -23.38 -18.88
C LEU A 544 -8.09 -22.79 -20.17
N GLY A 545 -7.25 -22.47 -21.16
CA GLY A 545 -7.71 -22.14 -22.51
C GLY A 545 -8.47 -23.29 -23.16
N ASP A 546 -7.91 -24.49 -23.16
CA ASP A 546 -8.54 -25.69 -23.74
C ASP A 546 -9.87 -26.05 -23.07
N SER A 547 -9.96 -25.84 -21.75
CA SER A 547 -11.16 -26.13 -20.94
C SER A 547 -12.38 -25.28 -21.33
N LEU A 548 -12.17 -24.15 -22.03
CA LEU A 548 -13.22 -23.29 -22.56
C LEU A 548 -13.59 -23.60 -24.03
N HIS A 549 -13.09 -24.69 -24.62
CA HIS A 549 -13.22 -24.99 -26.05
C HIS A 549 -12.71 -23.85 -26.95
N LEU A 550 -11.58 -23.22 -26.58
CA LEU A 550 -10.83 -22.36 -27.49
C LEU A 550 -10.20 -23.23 -28.58
N SER A 551 -10.96 -23.55 -29.63
CA SER A 551 -10.49 -24.39 -30.73
C SER A 551 -9.27 -23.77 -31.41
N SER A 552 -8.22 -24.59 -31.48
CA SER A 552 -6.87 -24.43 -32.01
C SER A 552 -6.77 -24.07 -33.50
N SER A 553 -7.40 -22.98 -33.95
CA SER A 553 -7.27 -22.48 -35.33
C SER A 553 -6.67 -21.08 -35.48
N SER A 554 -6.33 -20.38 -34.39
CA SER A 554 -5.77 -19.02 -34.44
C SER A 554 -4.48 -18.79 -33.64
N LEU A 555 -3.92 -19.82 -32.98
CA LEU A 555 -2.74 -19.67 -32.11
C LEU A 555 -1.39 -19.98 -32.78
N ALA A 556 -1.36 -20.24 -34.08
CA ALA A 556 -0.12 -20.60 -34.79
C ALA A 556 0.75 -19.39 -35.22
N SER A 557 0.42 -18.15 -34.87
CA SER A 557 1.19 -16.99 -35.34
C SER A 557 1.42 -15.85 -34.33
N SER A 558 1.21 -16.07 -33.03
CA SER A 558 1.37 -15.00 -32.03
C SER A 558 2.23 -15.35 -30.80
N ASN A 559 3.00 -16.45 -30.84
CA ASN A 559 3.91 -16.81 -29.75
C ASN A 559 5.13 -15.87 -29.59
N ASP A 560 5.32 -14.91 -30.51
CA ASP A 560 6.50 -14.03 -30.52
C ASP A 560 6.29 -12.64 -29.87
N MET A 561 5.08 -12.30 -29.38
CA MET A 561 4.82 -10.99 -28.73
C MET A 561 4.38 -11.06 -27.26
N ILE A 562 4.42 -12.23 -26.63
CA ILE A 562 4.11 -12.39 -25.19
C ILE A 562 5.37 -12.29 -24.32
N ASN A 563 6.56 -12.30 -24.92
CA ASN A 563 7.83 -12.10 -24.25
C ASN A 563 8.33 -10.67 -24.48
N GLY A 564 7.78 -9.73 -23.71
CA GLY A 564 8.25 -8.34 -23.66
C GLY A 564 8.41 -7.89 -22.21
N GLU A 565 9.68 -7.70 -21.82
CA GLU A 565 10.15 -7.01 -20.60
C GLU A 565 9.99 -7.74 -19.27
N SER A 566 10.84 -8.77 -19.10
CA SER A 566 11.50 -9.03 -17.83
C SER A 566 12.50 -7.91 -17.55
N GLY A 567 12.06 -6.88 -16.82
CA GLY A 567 12.91 -5.85 -16.24
C GLY A 567 12.37 -5.49 -14.85
N ASP A 568 13.23 -5.62 -13.85
CA ASP A 568 13.04 -4.98 -12.55
C ASP A 568 12.90 -3.47 -12.78
N TYR A 569 11.65 -2.97 -12.82
CA TYR A 569 11.35 -1.56 -12.70
C TYR A 569 10.37 -1.34 -11.56
N GLN A 570 10.96 -1.04 -10.40
CA GLN A 570 10.38 -0.14 -9.41
C GLN A 570 10.05 1.19 -10.08
N GLY A 571 8.78 1.60 -10.07
CA GLY A 571 8.40 2.93 -10.55
C GLY A 571 6.89 3.14 -10.61
N SER A 572 6.40 4.03 -9.74
CA SER A 572 5.18 4.82 -9.88
C SER A 572 3.86 4.12 -10.25
N LEU A 573 3.03 3.87 -9.23
CA LEU A 573 1.58 3.78 -9.41
C LEU A 573 1.05 5.16 -9.82
N THR A 574 1.12 5.46 -11.11
CA THR A 574 0.29 6.50 -11.72
C THR A 574 -0.82 5.84 -12.51
N ASN A 575 -2.00 6.43 -12.41
CA ASN A 575 -3.19 6.06 -13.18
C ASN A 575 -2.93 6.24 -14.67
N ASP A 576 -2.29 5.26 -15.30
CA ASP A 576 -2.33 5.11 -16.74
C ASP A 576 -3.36 4.03 -17.08
N SER A 577 -4.55 4.52 -17.43
CA SER A 577 -5.49 3.80 -18.27
C SER A 577 -4.79 3.46 -19.58
N SER A 578 -4.12 2.32 -19.64
CA SER A 578 -3.67 1.77 -20.92
C SER A 578 -4.91 1.50 -21.76
N SER A 579 -5.03 2.29 -22.82
CA SER A 579 -6.03 2.14 -23.86
C SER A 579 -6.01 0.70 -24.36
N LEU A 580 -7.16 0.02 -24.25
CA LEU A 580 -7.42 -1.21 -24.99
C LEU A 580 -7.19 -0.91 -26.48
N GLY A 581 -6.06 -1.39 -27.00
CA GLY A 581 -5.78 -1.39 -28.42
C GLY A 581 -6.86 -2.19 -29.14
N SER A 582 -7.41 -1.58 -30.18
CA SER A 582 -8.32 -2.21 -31.14
C SER A 582 -7.61 -3.39 -31.83
N SER A 583 -7.76 -4.59 -31.26
CA SER A 583 -7.51 -5.84 -31.97
C SER A 583 -8.70 -6.77 -31.75
N SER A 584 -9.36 -7.12 -32.85
CA SER A 584 -10.61 -7.88 -32.95
C SER A 584 -10.47 -9.36 -32.55
N GLY A 585 -10.24 -9.62 -31.27
CA GLY A 585 -10.23 -10.97 -30.69
C GLY A 585 -9.87 -10.93 -29.21
N ALA A 586 -10.81 -10.54 -28.34
CA ALA A 586 -10.57 -10.55 -26.90
C ALA A 586 -10.35 -11.99 -26.43
N SER A 587 -9.12 -12.30 -25.99
CA SER A 587 -8.80 -13.56 -25.33
C SER A 587 -9.73 -13.72 -24.11
N ARG A 588 -10.48 -14.83 -24.04
CA ARG A 588 -11.34 -15.17 -22.88
C ARG A 588 -10.50 -15.43 -21.62
N LEU A 589 -9.20 -15.67 -21.75
CA LEU A 589 -8.26 -15.80 -20.65
C LEU A 589 -7.58 -14.46 -20.36
N ARG A 590 -7.60 -14.02 -19.11
CA ARG A 590 -7.09 -12.71 -18.66
C ARG A 590 -6.16 -12.85 -17.45
N ARG A 591 -5.22 -11.93 -17.33
CA ARG A 591 -4.34 -11.75 -16.15
C ARG A 591 -4.49 -10.30 -15.66
N THR A 592 -5.60 -10.02 -15.00
CA THR A 592 -6.01 -8.66 -14.59
C THR A 592 -5.44 -8.23 -13.24
N LEU A 593 -4.91 -9.17 -12.46
CA LEU A 593 -4.53 -9.00 -11.07
C LEU A 593 -3.12 -9.52 -10.79
N ASP A 594 -2.39 -8.83 -9.91
CA ASP A 594 -1.10 -9.26 -9.39
C ASP A 594 -1.27 -10.29 -8.27
N GLY A 595 -0.92 -11.55 -8.55
CA GLY A 595 -1.37 -12.69 -7.76
C GLY A 595 -1.17 -12.64 -6.24
N SER A 596 0.01 -12.26 -5.78
CA SER A 596 0.36 -12.25 -4.35
C SER A 596 -0.19 -11.04 -3.60
N SER A 597 -0.35 -9.91 -4.27
CA SER A 597 -0.78 -8.64 -3.66
C SER A 597 -2.29 -8.45 -3.72
N SER A 598 -2.96 -9.09 -4.67
CA SER A 598 -4.42 -8.95 -4.85
C SER A 598 -5.21 -9.43 -3.65
N VAL A 599 -4.79 -10.51 -2.99
CA VAL A 599 -5.44 -10.98 -1.75
C VAL A 599 -5.29 -9.94 -0.63
N ALA A 600 -4.08 -9.42 -0.40
CA ALA A 600 -3.82 -8.42 0.64
C ALA A 600 -4.61 -7.12 0.38
N VAL A 601 -4.65 -6.69 -0.88
CA VAL A 601 -5.44 -5.53 -1.32
C VAL A 601 -6.93 -5.74 -1.07
N GLY A 602 -7.45 -6.92 -1.42
CA GLY A 602 -8.85 -7.27 -1.20
C GLY A 602 -9.22 -7.38 0.28
N ALA A 603 -8.30 -7.87 1.11
CA ALA A 603 -8.43 -7.82 2.55
C ALA A 603 -8.47 -6.36 3.06
N ALA A 604 -7.60 -5.47 2.56
CA ALA A 604 -7.60 -4.07 2.96
C ALA A 604 -8.90 -3.33 2.56
N PHE A 605 -9.47 -3.64 1.39
CA PHE A 605 -10.80 -3.17 1.00
C PHE A 605 -11.90 -3.66 1.96
N ALA A 606 -11.85 -4.94 2.34
CA ALA A 606 -12.80 -5.48 3.30
C ALA A 606 -12.66 -4.83 4.69
N ALA A 607 -11.42 -4.59 5.14
CA ALA A 607 -11.13 -3.88 6.39
C ALA A 607 -11.68 -2.44 6.37
N SER A 608 -11.72 -1.78 5.20
CA SER A 608 -12.29 -0.45 5.06
C SER A 608 -13.82 -0.43 4.94
N GLY A 609 -14.50 -1.58 5.05
CA GLY A 609 -15.94 -1.72 4.87
C GLY A 609 -16.40 -1.80 3.41
N LEU A 610 -15.47 -1.75 2.44
CA LEU A 610 -15.74 -1.93 1.00
C LEU A 610 -15.64 -3.42 0.66
N SER A 611 -16.61 -4.22 1.13
CA SER A 611 -16.62 -5.66 0.93
C SER A 611 -17.85 -6.13 0.14
N TYR A 612 -17.62 -7.00 -0.84
CA TYR A 612 -18.68 -7.68 -1.60
C TYR A 612 -19.05 -9.03 -1.00
N VAL A 613 -18.11 -9.67 -0.32
CA VAL A 613 -18.34 -10.88 0.48
C VAL A 613 -18.19 -10.49 1.94
N GLN A 614 -19.23 -10.67 2.75
CA GLN A 614 -19.09 -10.53 4.19
C GLN A 614 -18.28 -11.73 4.70
N GLY A 615 -17.12 -11.47 5.32
CA GLY A 615 -16.40 -12.50 6.06
C GLY A 615 -17.22 -12.98 7.25
N ASP A 616 -16.86 -14.14 7.78
CA ASP A 616 -17.47 -14.63 9.00
C ASP A 616 -17.17 -13.65 10.13
N LYS A 617 -18.20 -12.88 10.52
CA LYS A 617 -18.13 -12.03 11.70
C LYS A 617 -18.33 -12.99 12.85
N GLY A 618 -17.23 -13.32 13.52
CA GLY A 618 -17.14 -14.36 14.55
C GLY A 618 -18.43 -14.53 15.32
N GLY A 619 -18.93 -15.77 15.34
CA GLY A 619 -20.13 -16.15 16.05
C GLY A 619 -20.12 -15.65 17.49
N ASP A 620 -21.29 -15.17 17.94
CA ASP A 620 -21.59 -14.85 19.33
C ASP A 620 -21.47 -16.12 20.18
N GLY A 621 -20.26 -16.34 20.70
CA GLY A 621 -19.94 -17.44 21.60
C GLY A 621 -20.22 -17.07 23.05
N ARG A 622 -21.49 -16.79 23.40
CA ARG A 622 -21.93 -16.82 24.81
C ARG A 622 -21.97 -18.27 25.30
N LEU A 623 -20.85 -18.73 25.86
CA LEU A 623 -20.82 -19.89 26.76
C LEU A 623 -20.15 -19.45 28.06
N GLU A 624 -20.95 -18.93 28.99
CA GLU A 624 -20.50 -18.67 30.35
C GLU A 624 -20.39 -20.01 31.11
N GLY A 625 -19.15 -20.49 31.30
CA GLY A 625 -18.85 -21.76 31.96
C GLY A 625 -17.39 -21.90 32.45
N GLU A 626 -17.04 -23.06 33.01
CA GLU A 626 -15.68 -23.36 33.50
C GLU A 626 -14.60 -23.28 32.39
N ASP A 627 -14.97 -23.57 31.14
CA ASP A 627 -14.11 -23.49 29.95
C ASP A 627 -13.54 -22.08 29.71
N THR A 628 -14.32 -21.03 29.99
CA THR A 628 -13.84 -19.63 29.87
C THR A 628 -12.75 -19.26 30.88
N LYS A 629 -12.71 -19.89 32.06
CA LYS A 629 -11.66 -19.63 33.06
C LYS A 629 -10.35 -20.31 32.66
N MET A 630 -10.43 -21.54 32.16
CA MET A 630 -9.28 -22.28 31.65
C MET A 630 -8.65 -21.55 30.45
N LYS A 631 -9.47 -21.12 29.49
CA LYS A 631 -9.02 -20.34 28.32
C LYS A 631 -8.27 -19.07 28.74
N ARG A 632 -8.83 -18.28 29.66
CA ARG A 632 -8.16 -17.07 30.20
C ARG A 632 -6.83 -17.37 30.90
N HIS A 633 -6.69 -18.52 31.55
CA HIS A 633 -5.44 -18.92 32.20
C HIS A 633 -4.36 -19.26 31.17
N ILE A 634 -4.74 -20.00 30.12
CA ILE A 634 -3.86 -20.32 28.98
C ILE A 634 -3.39 -19.03 28.30
N ASP A 635 -4.31 -18.11 27.97
CA ASP A 635 -3.98 -16.84 27.32
C ASP A 635 -2.99 -16.00 28.16
N LYS A 636 -3.15 -15.99 29.48
CA LYS A 636 -2.20 -15.33 30.39
C LYS A 636 -0.81 -15.96 30.35
N LYS A 637 -0.72 -17.30 30.33
CA LYS A 637 0.57 -18.00 30.21
C LYS A 637 1.26 -17.65 28.89
N LEU A 638 0.52 -17.68 27.78
CA LEU A 638 1.03 -17.38 26.43
C LEU A 638 1.51 -15.94 26.33
N LYS A 639 0.73 -14.98 26.85
CA LYS A 639 1.13 -13.57 26.91
C LYS A 639 2.39 -13.37 27.74
N ALA A 640 2.48 -13.98 28.91
CA ALA A 640 3.68 -13.90 29.74
C ALA A 640 4.93 -14.49 29.05
N LEU A 641 4.78 -15.58 28.28
CA LEU A 641 5.86 -16.13 27.48
C LEU A 641 6.29 -15.18 26.35
N ASN A 642 5.33 -14.64 25.60
CA ASN A 642 5.61 -13.69 24.51
C ASN A 642 6.29 -12.41 25.05
N ASP A 643 5.85 -11.90 26.20
CA ASP A 643 6.46 -10.75 26.87
C ASP A 643 7.88 -11.04 27.37
N LYS A 644 8.13 -12.25 27.89
CA LYS A 644 9.48 -12.70 28.30
C LYS A 644 10.44 -12.70 27.11
N ILE A 645 10.04 -13.33 26.01
CA ILE A 645 10.84 -13.39 24.77
C ILE A 645 11.09 -11.96 24.26
N GLY A 646 10.01 -11.17 24.13
CA GLY A 646 10.11 -9.79 23.65
C GLY A 646 10.98 -8.88 24.51
N LYS A 647 11.07 -9.13 25.83
CA LYS A 647 11.98 -8.40 26.71
C LYS A 647 13.45 -8.70 26.38
N ILE A 648 13.79 -9.99 26.25
CA ILE A 648 15.15 -10.43 25.90
C ILE A 648 15.58 -9.82 24.56
N GLU A 649 14.69 -9.84 23.57
CA GLU A 649 14.97 -9.26 22.25
C GLU A 649 15.21 -7.76 22.30
N ARG A 650 14.39 -6.99 23.03
CA ARG A 650 14.58 -5.53 23.16
C ARG A 650 15.92 -5.20 23.81
N GLU A 651 16.31 -5.96 24.84
CA GLU A 651 17.61 -5.81 25.49
C GLU A 651 18.76 -6.14 24.54
N GLU A 652 18.64 -7.19 23.74
CA GLU A 652 19.65 -7.58 22.75
C GLU A 652 19.77 -6.58 21.60
N ILE A 653 18.65 -6.10 21.04
CA ILE A 653 18.62 -5.08 19.98
C ILE A 653 19.29 -3.79 20.48
N SER A 654 18.97 -3.37 21.70
CA SER A 654 19.57 -2.18 22.33
C SER A 654 21.08 -2.34 22.51
N ARG A 655 21.52 -3.50 23.00
CA ARG A 655 22.94 -3.85 23.15
C ARG A 655 23.70 -3.82 21.82
N GLN A 656 23.16 -4.44 20.78
CA GLN A 656 23.77 -4.45 19.44
C GLN A 656 23.80 -3.06 18.81
N SER A 657 22.74 -2.26 18.98
CA SER A 657 22.69 -0.87 18.51
C SER A 657 23.78 0.00 19.17
N MET A 658 23.99 -0.17 20.47
CA MET A 658 25.05 0.53 21.20
C MET A 658 26.45 0.07 20.74
N ARG A 659 26.67 -1.24 20.57
CA ARG A 659 27.91 -1.80 20.02
C ARG A 659 28.23 -1.22 18.64
N ASN A 660 27.25 -1.22 17.73
CA ASN A 660 27.41 -0.71 16.37
C ASN A 660 27.67 0.81 16.35
N SER A 661 27.04 1.56 17.25
CA SER A 661 27.29 3.00 17.41
C SER A 661 28.71 3.28 17.90
N PHE A 662 29.22 2.46 18.83
CA PHE A 662 30.59 2.56 19.31
C PHE A 662 31.60 2.22 18.20
N GLU A 663 31.41 1.09 17.50
CA GLU A 663 32.24 0.68 16.36
C GLU A 663 32.28 1.75 15.26
N SER A 664 31.11 2.28 14.89
CA SER A 664 30.99 3.33 13.89
C SER A 664 31.76 4.59 14.29
N TYR A 665 31.72 4.97 15.57
CA TYR A 665 32.48 6.12 16.07
C TYR A 665 33.99 5.88 16.02
N LEU A 666 34.47 4.69 16.41
CA LEU A 666 35.89 4.34 16.32
C LEU A 666 36.38 4.43 14.86
N LEU A 667 35.62 3.87 13.92
CA LEU A 667 35.95 3.93 12.49
C LEU A 667 35.95 5.36 11.96
N GLN A 668 34.96 6.18 12.34
CA GLN A 668 34.91 7.60 11.98
C GLN A 668 36.14 8.37 12.49
N MET A 669 36.55 8.13 13.75
CA MET A 669 37.73 8.78 14.31
C MET A 669 39.04 8.31 13.68
N LYS A 670 39.15 7.03 13.30
CA LYS A 670 40.29 6.54 12.51
C LYS A 670 40.34 7.16 11.11
N ALA A 671 39.19 7.30 10.46
CA ALA A 671 39.09 7.95 9.15
C ALA A 671 39.48 9.45 9.21
N ALA A 672 39.26 10.11 10.34
CA ALA A 672 39.62 11.52 10.55
C ALA A 672 41.11 11.82 10.29
N PHE A 673 42.01 10.87 10.54
CA PHE A 673 43.45 11.03 10.28
C PHE A 673 43.80 11.14 8.79
N TYR A 674 42.87 10.80 7.91
CA TYR A 674 43.03 10.86 6.45
C TYR A 674 42.10 11.90 5.81
N GLY A 675 41.25 12.56 6.60
CA GLY A 675 40.26 13.52 6.14
C GLY A 675 40.78 14.95 5.91
N PRO A 676 39.88 15.90 5.60
CA PRO A 676 40.22 17.30 5.29
C PRO A 676 40.94 18.03 6.43
N HIS A 677 40.61 17.71 7.69
CA HIS A 677 41.15 18.35 8.89
C HIS A 677 42.29 17.55 9.55
N LYS A 678 42.90 16.59 8.84
CA LYS A 678 43.96 15.70 9.38
C LYS A 678 45.14 16.43 10.01
N ASP A 679 45.46 17.63 9.54
CA ASP A 679 46.59 18.41 10.04
C ASP A 679 46.39 18.85 11.50
N LEU A 680 45.12 19.01 11.94
CA LEU A 680 44.78 19.32 13.33
C LEU A 680 45.06 18.16 14.30
N LEU A 681 45.16 16.93 13.78
CA LEU A 681 45.41 15.70 14.54
C LEU A 681 46.85 15.21 14.43
N ARG A 682 47.66 15.81 13.53
CA ARG A 682 48.97 15.28 13.12
C ARG A 682 49.99 15.17 14.26
N SER A 683 49.95 16.10 15.22
CA SER A 683 50.88 16.11 16.36
C SER A 683 50.64 14.97 17.35
N GLN A 684 49.41 14.45 17.44
CA GLN A 684 49.02 13.40 18.38
C GLN A 684 48.66 12.08 17.67
N LYS A 685 48.79 12.00 16.34
CA LYS A 685 48.31 10.90 15.52
C LYS A 685 48.70 9.52 16.07
N THR A 686 49.99 9.28 16.32
CA THR A 686 50.47 7.96 16.75
C THR A 686 49.88 7.51 18.09
N GLU A 687 49.69 8.44 19.03
CA GLU A 687 49.10 8.14 20.34
C GLU A 687 47.60 7.83 20.21
N LEU A 688 46.86 8.69 19.49
CA LEU A 688 45.43 8.53 19.29
C LEU A 688 45.09 7.29 18.45
N GLU A 689 45.87 7.00 17.41
CA GLU A 689 45.70 5.82 16.55
C GLU A 689 45.95 4.53 17.33
N LYS A 690 46.95 4.52 18.21
CA LYS A 690 47.17 3.40 19.15
C LYS A 690 45.99 3.25 20.10
N TYR A 691 45.57 4.34 20.75
CA TYR A 691 44.44 4.30 21.69
C TYR A 691 43.15 3.79 21.03
N LEU A 692 42.77 4.32 19.87
CA LEU A 692 41.59 3.85 19.13
C LEU A 692 41.70 2.39 18.70
N THR A 693 42.91 1.91 18.41
CA THR A 693 43.14 0.49 18.10
C THR A 693 43.02 -0.39 19.32
N ASP A 694 43.52 0.06 20.48
CA ASP A 694 43.34 -0.65 21.75
C ASP A 694 41.84 -0.73 22.12
N GLN A 695 41.05 0.31 21.84
CA GLN A 695 39.59 0.29 22.04
C GLN A 695 38.85 -0.62 21.05
N GLU A 696 39.30 -0.67 19.78
CA GLU A 696 38.77 -1.62 18.80
C GLU A 696 39.08 -3.07 19.20
N HIS A 697 40.30 -3.34 19.69
CA HIS A 697 40.65 -4.65 20.22
C HIS A 697 39.77 -5.02 21.42
N TRP A 698 39.54 -4.07 22.34
CA TRP A 698 38.63 -4.30 23.46
C TRP A 698 37.22 -4.69 22.96
N LEU A 699 36.69 -4.02 21.94
CA LEU A 699 35.39 -4.33 21.35
C LEU A 699 35.33 -5.74 20.75
N LEU A 700 36.42 -6.19 20.12
CA LEU A 700 36.55 -7.53 19.54
C LEU A 700 36.71 -8.62 20.62
N ASP A 701 37.43 -8.31 21.70
CA ASP A 701 37.66 -9.22 22.82
C ASP A 701 36.42 -9.37 23.73
N HIS A 702 35.45 -8.45 23.65
CA HIS A 702 34.24 -8.43 24.48
C HIS A 702 32.94 -8.43 23.65
N PRO A 703 32.71 -9.41 22.76
CA PRO A 703 31.55 -9.43 21.84
C PRO A 703 30.20 -9.50 22.58
N ASP A 704 30.19 -10.08 23.78
CA ASP A 704 29.00 -10.32 24.60
C ASP A 704 28.87 -9.36 25.79
N ALA A 705 29.65 -8.27 25.83
CA ALA A 705 29.53 -7.26 26.88
C ALA A 705 28.10 -6.71 26.98
N PRO A 706 27.61 -6.39 28.19
CA PRO A 706 26.30 -5.79 28.39
C PRO A 706 26.25 -4.37 27.83
N GLU A 707 25.05 -3.89 27.50
CA GLU A 707 24.84 -2.54 26.94
C GLU A 707 25.47 -1.45 27.82
N SER A 708 25.36 -1.57 29.15
CA SER A 708 25.92 -0.61 30.10
C SER A 708 27.43 -0.48 29.98
N GLU A 709 28.14 -1.57 29.67
CA GLU A 709 29.60 -1.58 29.53
C GLU A 709 30.02 -0.99 28.19
N TYR A 710 29.33 -1.36 27.09
CA TYR A 710 29.52 -0.68 25.80
C TYR A 710 29.30 0.81 25.90
N LYS A 711 28.23 1.23 26.57
CA LYS A 711 27.91 2.64 26.77
C LYS A 711 28.95 3.36 27.62
N ALA A 712 29.38 2.77 28.73
CA ALA A 712 30.39 3.37 29.60
C ALA A 712 31.72 3.57 28.87
N ASN A 713 32.15 2.56 28.09
CA ASN A 713 33.38 2.66 27.31
C ASN A 713 33.23 3.64 26.14
N PHE A 714 32.09 3.63 25.45
CA PHE A 714 31.79 4.60 24.40
C PHE A 714 31.83 6.03 24.93
N ASP A 715 31.17 6.31 26.05
CA ASP A 715 31.14 7.65 26.67
C ASP A 715 32.53 8.07 27.15
N MET A 716 33.32 7.14 27.71
CA MET A 716 34.71 7.39 28.10
C MET A 716 35.58 7.75 26.89
N VAL A 717 35.56 6.92 25.85
CA VAL A 717 36.36 7.14 24.63
C VAL A 717 35.95 8.43 23.95
N LYS A 718 34.64 8.67 23.82
CA LYS A 718 34.11 9.89 23.22
C LYS A 718 34.58 11.13 23.99
N LYS A 719 34.50 11.12 25.31
CA LYS A 719 34.98 12.21 26.16
C LYS A 719 36.49 12.43 26.00
N GLU A 720 37.29 11.36 26.02
CA GLU A 720 38.74 11.47 25.86
C GLU A 720 39.11 12.04 24.48
N MET A 721 38.41 11.63 23.43
CA MET A 721 38.61 12.17 22.08
C MET A 721 38.19 13.63 21.99
N GLU A 722 37.05 14.02 22.56
CA GLU A 722 36.57 15.42 22.60
C GLU A 722 37.57 16.33 23.35
N GLU A 723 38.14 15.86 24.45
CA GLU A 723 39.15 16.60 25.22
C GLU A 723 40.48 16.73 24.46
N LYS A 724 40.99 15.64 23.85
CA LYS A 724 42.28 15.64 23.14
C LYS A 724 42.22 16.31 21.76
N CYS A 725 41.05 16.30 21.11
CA CYS A 725 40.84 16.72 19.72
C CYS A 725 39.86 17.90 19.57
N ALA A 726 39.75 18.78 20.58
CA ALA A 726 38.77 19.88 20.57
C ALA A 726 38.82 20.77 19.32
N SER A 727 40.03 21.13 18.85
CA SER A 727 40.21 21.95 17.64
C SER A 727 39.75 21.25 16.36
N TYR A 728 39.89 19.92 16.29
CA TYR A 728 39.37 19.12 15.18
C TYR A 728 37.84 19.14 15.19
N PHE A 729 37.19 18.92 16.34
CA PHE A 729 35.73 18.93 16.43
C PHE A 729 35.14 20.30 16.12
N GLU A 730 35.75 21.39 16.59
CA GLU A 730 35.34 22.76 16.24
C GLU A 730 35.43 23.01 14.72
N ALA A 731 36.51 22.55 14.08
CA ALA A 731 36.68 22.68 12.64
C ALA A 731 35.69 21.84 11.84
N VAL A 732 35.43 20.60 12.27
CA VAL A 732 34.42 19.71 11.65
C VAL A 732 33.02 20.28 11.80
N GLU A 733 32.69 20.83 12.97
CA GLU A 733 31.39 21.46 13.23
C GLU A 733 31.19 22.68 12.32
N LYS A 734 32.20 23.56 12.24
CA LYS A 734 32.16 24.70 11.34
C LYS A 734 32.06 24.31 9.86
N GLU A 735 32.72 23.23 9.46
CA GLU A 735 32.61 22.69 8.10
C GLU A 735 31.23 22.06 7.85
N ARG A 736 30.63 21.42 8.86
CA ARG A 736 29.26 20.91 8.80
C ARG A 736 28.26 22.05 8.63
N GLU A 737 28.37 23.11 9.44
CA GLU A 737 27.56 24.32 9.31
C GLU A 737 27.71 24.94 7.92
N ARG A 738 28.94 25.07 7.42
CA ARG A 738 29.23 25.59 6.07
C ARG A 738 28.59 24.72 4.98
N LYS A 739 28.71 23.39 5.06
CA LYS A 739 28.09 22.46 4.11
C LYS A 739 26.58 22.47 4.20
N GLU A 740 26.01 22.60 5.39
CA GLU A 740 24.57 22.73 5.58
C GLU A 740 24.05 24.04 4.98
N GLU A 741 24.79 25.15 5.16
CA GLU A 741 24.51 26.40 4.47
C GLU A 741 24.62 26.27 2.94
N GLU A 742 25.65 25.58 2.43
CA GLU A 742 25.81 25.31 0.99
C GLU A 742 24.71 24.41 0.44
N ILE A 743 24.30 23.35 1.14
CA ILE A 743 23.17 22.49 0.74
C ILE A 743 21.88 23.29 0.78
N ASN A 744 21.67 24.10 1.82
CA ASN A 744 20.51 24.98 1.91
C ASN A 744 20.51 26.04 0.80
N GLN A 745 21.69 26.55 0.42
CA GLN A 745 21.84 27.51 -0.66
C GLN A 745 21.65 26.83 -2.02
N ALA A 746 22.25 25.66 -2.26
CA ALA A 746 22.05 24.86 -3.46
C ALA A 746 20.59 24.41 -3.61
N ALA A 747 19.92 24.03 -2.52
CA ALA A 747 18.49 23.73 -2.52
C ALA A 747 17.64 24.97 -2.83
N ARG A 748 18.05 26.17 -2.38
CA ARG A 748 17.43 27.44 -2.79
C ARG A 748 17.68 27.74 -4.26
N ASP A 749 18.89 27.48 -4.76
CA ASP A 749 19.33 27.77 -6.12
C ASP A 749 18.69 26.81 -7.14
N VAL A 750 18.68 25.50 -6.87
CA VAL A 750 17.94 24.48 -7.64
C VAL A 750 16.45 24.82 -7.68
N ALA A 751 15.89 25.24 -6.55
CA ALA A 751 14.51 25.68 -6.53
C ALA A 751 14.24 27.02 -7.22
N SER A 752 15.28 27.84 -7.42
CA SER A 752 15.19 29.09 -8.19
C SER A 752 15.36 28.86 -9.70
N ALA A 753 16.12 27.85 -10.09
CA ALA A 753 16.48 27.49 -11.47
C ALA A 753 15.40 26.68 -12.22
N GLY A 754 14.31 26.28 -11.54
CA GLY A 754 13.13 25.73 -12.21
C GLY A 754 13.33 24.35 -12.87
N GLY A 755 14.33 23.58 -12.44
CA GLY A 755 14.55 22.21 -12.90
C GLY A 755 14.06 21.19 -11.86
N GLY A 756 13.17 20.29 -12.29
CA GLY A 756 12.99 18.95 -11.71
C GLY A 756 12.25 18.88 -10.38
N GLU A 757 11.12 18.18 -10.39
CA GLU A 757 10.26 17.93 -9.24
C GLU A 757 10.88 16.85 -8.33
N ASP A 758 11.27 17.23 -7.11
CA ASP A 758 11.30 16.37 -5.93
C ASP A 758 11.09 17.27 -4.70
N MET A 759 9.98 17.06 -3.98
CA MET A 759 9.45 18.03 -3.01
C MET A 759 9.25 17.42 -1.62
N ASP A 760 10.32 16.84 -1.07
CA ASP A 760 10.40 16.38 0.33
C ASP A 760 11.39 17.23 1.19
N VAL A 761 11.58 18.50 0.83
CA VAL A 761 12.29 19.46 1.69
C VAL A 761 11.29 20.45 2.30
N LYS A 762 11.22 20.50 3.64
CA LYS A 762 10.45 21.52 4.37
C LYS A 762 11.04 22.90 4.11
N LEU A 763 10.32 23.74 3.37
CA LEU A 763 10.74 25.10 3.04
C LEU A 763 10.30 26.11 4.12
N PRO A 764 11.08 27.15 4.43
CA PRO A 764 10.66 28.22 5.34
C PRO A 764 9.42 28.97 4.83
N ASN A 765 8.56 29.45 5.74
CA ASN A 765 7.30 30.15 5.41
C ASN A 765 7.47 31.32 4.42
N SER A 766 8.50 32.14 4.62
CA SER A 766 8.80 33.27 3.72
C SER A 766 9.09 32.80 2.28
N GLN A 767 9.71 31.64 2.10
CA GLN A 767 9.97 31.07 0.79
C GLN A 767 8.71 30.45 0.18
N CYS A 768 7.88 29.76 0.98
CA CYS A 768 6.58 29.25 0.55
C CYS A 768 5.67 30.38 0.05
N LEU A 769 5.60 31.51 0.77
CA LEU A 769 4.83 32.70 0.35
C LEU A 769 5.37 33.31 -0.95
N LYS A 770 6.70 33.45 -1.10
CA LYS A 770 7.33 33.92 -2.35
C LYS A 770 7.02 33.01 -3.53
N ARG A 771 7.09 31.69 -3.35
CA ARG A 771 6.77 30.71 -4.41
C ARG A 771 5.28 30.68 -4.75
N ALA A 772 4.41 30.79 -3.76
CA ALA A 772 2.97 30.92 -3.96
C ALA A 772 2.67 32.16 -4.82
N LYS A 773 3.28 33.31 -4.48
CA LYS A 773 3.13 34.55 -5.24
C LYS A 773 3.65 34.42 -6.68
N LYS A 774 4.86 33.87 -6.88
CA LYS A 774 5.43 33.62 -8.21
C LYS A 774 4.55 32.73 -9.07
N ASN A 775 4.06 31.60 -8.54
CA ASN A 775 3.17 30.70 -9.29
C ASN A 775 1.82 31.36 -9.61
N LYS A 776 1.26 32.16 -8.70
CA LYS A 776 0.05 32.95 -8.99
C LYS A 776 0.30 33.96 -10.11
N ASP A 777 1.43 34.66 -10.11
CA ASP A 777 1.77 35.65 -11.14
C ASP A 777 2.05 34.98 -12.49
N GLU A 778 2.76 33.85 -12.53
CA GLU A 778 2.93 33.01 -13.74
C GLU A 778 1.59 32.50 -14.27
N GLY A 779 0.70 32.05 -13.37
CA GLY A 779 -0.65 31.66 -13.74
C GLY A 779 -1.44 32.79 -14.39
N ASN A 780 -1.24 34.04 -13.93
CA ASN A 780 -1.89 35.21 -14.52
C ASN A 780 -1.40 35.47 -15.95
N GLU A 781 -0.10 35.38 -16.20
CA GLU A 781 0.47 35.56 -17.54
C GLU A 781 -0.01 34.46 -18.49
N LEU A 782 0.07 33.18 -18.08
CA LEU A 782 -0.44 32.06 -18.88
C LEU A 782 -1.94 32.18 -19.18
N PHE A 783 -2.72 32.69 -18.23
CA PHE A 783 -4.15 32.90 -18.44
C PHE A 783 -4.45 34.02 -19.45
N LYS A 784 -3.63 35.09 -19.46
CA LYS A 784 -3.70 36.16 -20.47
C LYS A 784 -3.31 35.65 -21.85
N ASP A 785 -2.28 34.82 -21.94
CA ASP A 785 -1.78 34.21 -23.17
C ASP A 785 -2.72 33.15 -23.76
N GLY A 786 -3.85 32.87 -23.09
CA GLY A 786 -4.86 31.92 -23.52
C GLY A 786 -4.55 30.47 -23.13
N ASN A 787 -3.41 30.22 -22.50
CA ASN A 787 -2.98 28.91 -22.01
C ASN A 787 -3.63 28.58 -20.66
N THR A 788 -4.93 28.32 -20.72
CA THR A 788 -5.80 28.25 -19.54
C THR A 788 -5.52 27.01 -18.68
N GLU A 789 -5.11 25.90 -19.29
CA GLU A 789 -4.79 24.66 -18.56
C GLU A 789 -3.49 24.79 -17.75
N MET A 790 -2.44 25.35 -18.34
CA MET A 790 -1.19 25.61 -17.60
C MET A 790 -1.39 26.67 -16.51
N ALA A 791 -2.25 27.67 -16.75
CA ALA A 791 -2.61 28.63 -15.72
C ALA A 791 -3.26 27.96 -14.49
N ILE A 792 -4.17 27.02 -14.70
CA ILE A 792 -4.81 26.25 -13.61
C ILE A 792 -3.76 25.49 -12.79
N GLN A 793 -2.81 24.82 -13.44
CA GLN A 793 -1.75 24.10 -12.76
C GLN A 793 -0.92 25.03 -11.86
N ARG A 794 -0.60 26.24 -12.34
CA ARG A 794 0.16 27.22 -11.56
C ARG A 794 -0.63 27.76 -10.37
N TYR A 795 -1.92 28.06 -10.52
CA TYR A 795 -2.74 28.48 -9.38
C TYR A 795 -2.91 27.38 -8.32
N ILE A 796 -3.07 26.12 -8.73
CA ILE A 796 -3.12 24.97 -7.79
C ILE A 796 -1.79 24.86 -7.04
N LYS A 797 -0.66 24.93 -7.75
CA LYS A 797 0.68 24.92 -7.12
C LYS A 797 0.83 26.08 -6.14
N ALA A 798 0.33 27.27 -6.46
CA ALA A 798 0.35 28.41 -5.54
C ALA A 798 -0.44 28.13 -4.25
N ILE A 799 -1.64 27.56 -4.34
CA ILE A 799 -2.45 27.18 -3.17
C ILE A 799 -1.75 26.10 -2.35
N GLN A 800 -1.15 25.10 -2.97
CA GLN A 800 -0.39 24.05 -2.28
C GLN A 800 0.77 24.63 -1.46
N TYR A 801 1.50 25.63 -1.99
CA TYR A 801 2.54 26.31 -1.22
C TYR A 801 2.00 27.04 0.00
N THR A 802 0.81 27.65 -0.09
CA THR A 802 0.16 28.29 1.08
C THR A 802 -0.36 27.29 2.11
N ALA A 803 -0.59 26.03 1.73
CA ALA A 803 -0.99 24.95 2.64
C ALA A 803 0.20 24.36 3.41
N LYS A 804 1.44 24.60 2.95
CA LYS A 804 2.69 24.16 3.60
C LYS A 804 3.21 25.15 4.65
N LEU A 805 2.44 26.19 4.98
CA LEU A 805 2.81 27.20 5.97
C LEU A 805 2.41 26.74 7.38
N PHE A 806 3.32 26.84 8.35
CA PHE A 806 3.14 26.45 9.76
C PHE A 806 3.61 27.59 10.67
N ASP A 807 3.06 27.77 11.88
CA ASP A 807 3.47 28.85 12.81
C ASP A 807 3.46 30.27 12.21
N LEU A 808 2.33 30.63 11.59
CA LEU A 808 2.19 31.89 10.86
C LEU A 808 2.08 33.10 11.80
N SER A 809 2.88 34.13 11.51
CA SER A 809 2.63 35.47 12.07
C SER A 809 1.27 36.01 11.57
N PRO A 810 0.60 36.93 12.29
CA PRO A 810 -0.64 37.54 11.82
C PRO A 810 -0.51 38.20 10.44
N GLN A 811 0.68 38.73 10.12
CA GLN A 811 0.99 39.34 8.83
C GLN A 811 1.14 38.29 7.73
N ASP A 812 1.86 37.20 7.99
CA ASP A 812 2.05 36.11 7.01
C ASP A 812 0.75 35.37 6.73
N LYS A 813 -0.12 35.22 7.75
CA LYS A 813 -1.45 34.65 7.59
C LYS A 813 -2.33 35.52 6.69
N ALA A 814 -2.33 36.83 6.89
CA ALA A 814 -3.06 37.76 6.03
C ALA A 814 -2.55 37.72 4.58
N GLU A 815 -1.23 37.62 4.37
CA GLU A 815 -0.65 37.47 3.03
C GLU A 815 -1.01 36.12 2.37
N ALA A 816 -0.95 35.02 3.13
CA ALA A 816 -1.35 33.69 2.67
C ALA A 816 -2.83 33.65 2.26
N ASP A 817 -3.72 34.20 3.09
CA ASP A 817 -5.16 34.23 2.84
C ASP A 817 -5.50 35.12 1.63
N ALA A 818 -4.81 36.26 1.47
CA ALA A 818 -4.93 37.09 0.27
C ALA A 818 -4.49 36.36 -1.01
N LEU A 819 -3.41 35.57 -0.95
CA LEU A 819 -2.95 34.74 -2.07
C LEU A 819 -3.93 33.61 -2.39
N LYS A 820 -4.44 32.90 -1.37
CA LYS A 820 -5.47 31.86 -1.54
C LYS A 820 -6.74 32.41 -2.17
N LEU A 821 -7.22 33.56 -1.69
CA LEU A 821 -8.39 34.24 -2.23
C LEU A 821 -8.20 34.58 -3.71
N ALA A 822 -7.06 35.19 -4.06
CA ALA A 822 -6.75 35.54 -5.44
C ALA A 822 -6.63 34.32 -6.36
N CYS A 823 -5.95 33.25 -5.92
CA CYS A 823 -5.79 32.02 -6.71
C CYS A 823 -7.12 31.31 -6.94
N ASN A 824 -7.95 31.17 -5.92
CA ASN A 824 -9.26 30.53 -6.03
C ASN A 824 -10.21 31.32 -6.95
N LEU A 825 -10.20 32.64 -6.86
CA LEU A 825 -10.92 33.50 -7.79
C LEU A 825 -10.46 33.26 -9.24
N ASN A 826 -9.14 33.23 -9.49
CA ASN A 826 -8.60 33.04 -10.84
C ASN A 826 -8.83 31.62 -11.37
N LEU A 827 -8.75 30.60 -10.52
CA LEU A 827 -9.11 29.21 -10.85
C LEU A 827 -10.57 29.09 -11.27
N ALA A 828 -11.49 29.67 -10.51
CA ALA A 828 -12.91 29.67 -10.86
C ALA A 828 -13.14 30.28 -12.26
N GLN A 829 -12.47 31.40 -12.54
CA GLN A 829 -12.54 32.04 -13.86
C GLN A 829 -11.95 31.17 -14.98
N ALA A 830 -10.85 30.47 -14.71
CA ALA A 830 -10.20 29.59 -15.65
C ALA A 830 -11.05 28.36 -16.00
N TYR A 831 -11.65 27.72 -14.99
CA TYR A 831 -12.57 26.61 -15.20
C TYR A 831 -13.85 27.02 -15.94
N ILE A 832 -14.40 28.21 -15.68
CA ILE A 832 -15.54 28.77 -16.44
C ILE A 832 -15.16 29.04 -17.91
N ARG A 833 -13.90 29.42 -18.18
CA ARG A 833 -13.39 29.61 -19.55
C ARG A 833 -13.26 28.27 -20.28
N LEU A 834 -12.69 27.25 -19.65
CA LEU A 834 -12.56 25.90 -20.25
C LEU A 834 -13.91 25.23 -20.50
N SER A 835 -14.89 25.41 -19.61
CA SER A 835 -16.24 24.89 -19.84
C SER A 835 -16.97 25.57 -21.00
N SER A 836 -16.47 26.71 -21.46
CA SER A 836 -17.01 27.46 -22.60
C SER A 836 -16.27 27.16 -23.92
N SER A 837 -15.22 26.32 -23.91
CA SER A 837 -14.54 25.88 -25.12
C SER A 837 -15.40 24.85 -25.89
N PRO A 838 -15.50 24.96 -27.23
CA PRO A 838 -16.23 23.98 -28.04
C PRO A 838 -15.53 22.62 -28.02
N ALA A 839 -16.31 21.54 -28.05
CA ALA A 839 -15.79 20.16 -28.04
C ALA A 839 -14.99 19.79 -29.31
N SER A 840 -15.11 20.58 -30.38
CA SER A 840 -14.36 20.43 -31.63
C SER A 840 -14.17 21.78 -32.35
N PRO A 841 -13.06 22.00 -33.08
CA PRO A 841 -12.84 23.22 -33.84
C PRO A 841 -13.90 23.36 -34.95
N GLY A 842 -14.75 24.38 -34.85
CA GLY A 842 -15.75 24.71 -35.88
C GLY A 842 -17.22 24.45 -35.53
N GLU A 843 -17.52 23.79 -34.40
CA GLU A 843 -18.90 23.65 -33.92
C GLU A 843 -19.36 24.90 -33.15
N LYS A 844 -20.51 25.47 -33.55
CA LYS A 844 -21.18 26.51 -32.76
C LYS A 844 -21.89 25.86 -31.58
N PRO A 845 -21.58 26.23 -30.32
CA PRO A 845 -22.25 25.63 -29.16
C PRO A 845 -23.75 25.95 -29.20
N SER A 846 -24.58 24.91 -29.26
CA SER A 846 -26.03 25.05 -29.13
C SER A 846 -26.39 25.21 -27.65
N PRO A 847 -27.06 26.30 -27.22
CA PRO A 847 -27.45 26.50 -25.83
C PRO A 847 -28.45 25.46 -25.30
N SER A 848 -29.05 24.64 -26.16
CA SER A 848 -29.94 23.53 -25.79
C SER A 848 -29.26 22.16 -25.67
N ALA A 849 -27.99 22.01 -26.08
CA ALA A 849 -27.29 20.72 -26.01
C ALA A 849 -27.04 20.30 -24.54
N PRO A 850 -27.01 18.99 -24.23
CA PRO A 850 -26.55 18.50 -22.93
C PRO A 850 -25.08 18.91 -22.71
N LEU A 851 -24.72 19.25 -21.46
CA LEU A 851 -23.31 19.46 -21.09
C LEU A 851 -22.55 18.14 -21.26
N SER A 852 -21.32 18.20 -21.77
CA SER A 852 -20.44 17.03 -21.71
C SER A 852 -20.01 16.78 -20.25
N PRO A 853 -19.69 15.53 -19.88
CA PRO A 853 -19.20 15.22 -18.53
C PRO A 853 -18.02 16.11 -18.12
N THR A 854 -17.10 16.39 -19.05
CA THR A 854 -15.93 17.25 -18.84
C THR A 854 -16.30 18.71 -18.55
N GLN A 855 -17.26 19.28 -19.29
CA GLN A 855 -17.74 20.64 -19.07
C GLN A 855 -18.44 20.77 -17.71
N GLU A 856 -19.24 19.77 -17.34
CA GLU A 856 -19.89 19.71 -16.03
C GLU A 856 -18.86 19.63 -14.89
N THR A 857 -17.83 18.80 -15.03
CA THR A 857 -16.73 18.71 -14.05
C THR A 857 -16.00 20.04 -13.86
N PHE A 858 -15.69 20.77 -14.94
CA PHE A 858 -15.05 22.08 -14.81
C PHE A 858 -15.94 23.09 -14.11
N LEU A 859 -17.23 23.13 -14.41
CA LEU A 859 -18.16 24.03 -13.74
C LEU A 859 -18.32 23.72 -12.25
N LYS A 860 -18.37 22.44 -11.86
CA LYS A 860 -18.39 22.03 -10.45
C LYS A 860 -17.12 22.44 -9.72
N LYS A 861 -15.95 22.30 -10.36
CA LYS A 861 -14.67 22.80 -9.83
C LYS A 861 -14.68 24.32 -9.66
N ALA A 862 -15.29 25.06 -10.60
CA ALA A 862 -15.43 26.51 -10.47
C ALA A 862 -16.29 26.93 -9.27
N VAL A 863 -17.39 26.20 -8.99
CA VAL A 863 -18.23 26.42 -7.81
C VAL A 863 -17.43 26.20 -6.53
N SER A 864 -16.72 25.06 -6.42
CA SER A 864 -15.88 24.74 -5.26
C SER A 864 -14.78 25.79 -5.01
N CYS A 865 -14.12 26.29 -6.05
CA CYS A 865 -13.17 27.39 -5.91
C CYS A 865 -13.82 28.69 -5.42
N CYS A 866 -15.07 28.98 -5.82
CA CYS A 866 -15.79 30.13 -5.31
C CYS A 866 -16.21 29.95 -3.84
N ASP A 867 -16.56 28.73 -3.43
CA ASP A 867 -16.87 28.42 -2.03
C ASP A 867 -15.65 28.66 -1.15
N ALA A 868 -14.48 28.14 -1.53
CA ALA A 868 -13.22 28.38 -0.83
C ALA A 868 -12.83 29.87 -0.76
N ALA A 869 -13.14 30.65 -1.81
CA ALA A 869 -12.96 32.10 -1.79
C ALA A 869 -13.91 32.79 -0.81
N LEU A 870 -15.16 32.34 -0.71
CA LEU A 870 -16.18 32.88 0.19
C LEU A 870 -16.00 32.47 1.66
N GLU A 871 -15.32 31.36 1.92
CA GLU A 871 -14.85 31.01 3.27
C GLU A 871 -13.79 32.00 3.77
N THR A 872 -12.98 32.54 2.87
CA THR A 872 -11.95 33.54 3.19
C THR A 872 -12.55 34.96 3.29
N ASP A 873 -13.39 35.34 2.32
CA ASP A 873 -14.11 36.61 2.29
C ASP A 873 -15.56 36.37 1.82
N SER A 874 -16.46 36.22 2.78
CA SER A 874 -17.88 35.91 2.54
C SER A 874 -18.66 37.00 1.79
N THR A 875 -18.07 38.20 1.68
CA THR A 875 -18.66 39.38 1.02
C THR A 875 -18.10 39.61 -0.39
N ASN A 876 -17.22 38.73 -0.88
CA ASN A 876 -16.53 38.94 -2.14
C ASN A 876 -17.47 38.84 -3.35
N LEU A 877 -17.82 39.99 -3.93
CA LEU A 877 -18.75 40.08 -5.07
C LEU A 877 -18.28 39.29 -6.31
N LYS A 878 -16.97 39.17 -6.55
CA LYS A 878 -16.44 38.41 -7.70
C LYS A 878 -16.66 36.91 -7.51
N ALA A 879 -16.50 36.39 -6.30
CA ALA A 879 -16.76 34.99 -6.00
C ALA A 879 -18.26 34.67 -6.11
N VAL A 880 -19.13 35.53 -5.56
CA VAL A 880 -20.59 35.39 -5.67
C VAL A 880 -21.05 35.41 -7.13
N TYR A 881 -20.56 36.37 -7.92
CA TYR A 881 -20.89 36.47 -9.34
C TYR A 881 -20.42 35.26 -10.15
N ARG A 882 -19.18 34.80 -9.94
CA ARG A 882 -18.61 33.64 -10.66
C ARG A 882 -19.32 32.34 -10.27
N ARG A 883 -19.71 32.16 -9.00
CA ARG A 883 -20.50 31.02 -8.54
C ARG A 883 -21.90 31.01 -9.17
N ALA A 884 -22.56 32.18 -9.20
CA ALA A 884 -23.83 32.34 -9.89
C ALA A 884 -23.74 32.02 -11.39
N LEU A 885 -22.68 32.48 -12.07
CA LEU A 885 -22.44 32.21 -13.49
C LEU A 885 -22.15 30.72 -13.77
N ALA A 886 -21.40 30.05 -12.89
CA ALA A 886 -21.15 28.62 -12.99
C ALA A 886 -22.43 27.80 -12.79
N ASN A 887 -23.25 28.16 -11.79
CA ASN A 887 -24.55 27.54 -11.54
C ASN A 887 -25.56 27.78 -12.66
N GLU A 888 -25.58 28.98 -13.28
CA GLU A 888 -26.36 29.26 -14.50
C GLU A 888 -25.97 28.28 -15.61
N LYS A 889 -24.67 28.09 -15.84
CA LYS A 889 -24.16 27.17 -16.87
C LYS A 889 -24.45 25.70 -16.55
N LEU A 890 -24.42 25.30 -15.27
CA LEU A 890 -24.83 23.97 -14.80
C LEU A 890 -26.34 23.72 -14.89
N ARG A 891 -27.12 24.75 -15.25
CA ARG A 891 -28.60 24.74 -15.25
C ARG A 891 -29.20 24.57 -13.85
N ASP A 892 -28.44 24.85 -12.80
CA ASP A 892 -28.94 25.01 -11.43
C ASP A 892 -29.36 26.47 -11.22
N PHE A 893 -30.51 26.81 -11.78
CA PHE A 893 -31.02 28.18 -11.78
C PHE A 893 -31.47 28.66 -10.40
N ASP A 894 -31.85 27.74 -9.50
CA ASP A 894 -32.25 28.09 -8.14
C ASP A 894 -31.03 28.53 -7.32
N ALA A 895 -29.92 27.78 -7.39
CA ALA A 895 -28.66 28.17 -6.78
C ALA A 895 -28.10 29.46 -7.39
N ALA A 896 -28.18 29.61 -8.72
CA ALA A 896 -27.77 30.84 -9.41
C ALA A 896 -28.57 32.06 -8.95
N LEU A 897 -29.90 31.96 -8.79
CA LEU A 897 -30.73 33.07 -8.28
C LEU A 897 -30.42 33.41 -6.82
N ALA A 898 -30.14 32.42 -5.98
CA ALA A 898 -29.76 32.65 -4.59
C ALA A 898 -28.48 33.49 -4.51
N ASP A 899 -27.47 33.14 -5.29
CA ASP A 899 -26.21 33.89 -5.36
C ASP A 899 -26.39 35.29 -5.96
N VAL A 900 -27.18 35.43 -7.03
CA VAL A 900 -27.48 36.75 -7.61
C VAL A 900 -28.20 37.65 -6.62
N LYS A 901 -29.18 37.13 -5.88
CA LYS A 901 -29.86 37.89 -4.82
C LYS A 901 -28.87 38.30 -3.73
N LYS A 902 -27.99 37.38 -3.30
CA LYS A 902 -26.96 37.67 -2.31
C LYS A 902 -26.04 38.81 -2.79
N GLY A 903 -25.61 38.76 -4.06
CA GLY A 903 -24.79 39.80 -4.68
C GLY A 903 -25.51 41.15 -4.77
N LEU A 904 -26.79 41.17 -5.17
CA LEU A 904 -27.59 42.40 -5.29
C LEU A 904 -28.00 43.00 -3.94
N VAL A 905 -28.01 42.22 -2.86
CA VAL A 905 -28.16 42.76 -1.50
C VAL A 905 -26.92 43.59 -1.13
N THR A 906 -25.73 43.16 -1.56
CA THR A 906 -24.46 43.86 -1.29
C THR A 906 -24.19 44.99 -2.29
N SER A 907 -24.57 44.83 -3.57
CA SER A 907 -24.46 45.87 -4.61
C SER A 907 -25.71 45.90 -5.49
N PRO A 908 -26.74 46.67 -5.11
CA PRO A 908 -28.04 46.69 -5.80
C PRO A 908 -28.01 47.22 -7.24
N GLU A 909 -26.99 48.03 -7.58
CA GLU A 909 -26.84 48.67 -8.90
C GLU A 909 -25.84 47.95 -9.81
N ASP A 910 -25.32 46.77 -9.41
CA ASP A 910 -24.36 46.02 -10.21
C ASP A 910 -24.99 45.53 -11.53
N THR A 911 -24.54 46.13 -12.64
CA THR A 911 -25.13 45.89 -13.95
C THR A 911 -24.95 44.46 -14.45
N ASP A 912 -23.90 43.75 -14.01
CA ASP A 912 -23.63 42.38 -14.45
C ASP A 912 -24.48 41.37 -13.68
N LEU A 913 -24.67 41.59 -12.38
CA LEU A 913 -25.61 40.81 -11.56
C LEU A 913 -27.07 41.04 -12.00
N LEU A 914 -27.45 42.27 -12.33
CA LEU A 914 -28.80 42.57 -12.86
C LEU A 914 -29.05 41.86 -14.20
N LYS A 915 -28.10 41.90 -15.13
CA LYS A 915 -28.19 41.17 -16.41
C LYS A 915 -28.23 39.66 -16.20
N LEU A 916 -27.42 39.12 -15.28
CA LEU A 916 -27.41 37.70 -14.94
C LEU A 916 -28.76 37.28 -14.33
N LYS A 917 -29.33 38.11 -13.45
CA LYS A 917 -30.66 37.91 -12.87
C LYS A 917 -31.73 37.78 -13.96
N GLU A 918 -31.77 38.71 -14.91
CA GLU A 918 -32.73 38.69 -16.01
C GLU A 918 -32.61 37.42 -16.87
N ARG A 919 -31.37 36.97 -17.15
CA ARG A 919 -31.13 35.72 -17.89
C ARG A 919 -31.65 34.51 -17.13
N VAL A 920 -31.32 34.39 -15.84
CA VAL A 920 -31.70 33.25 -15.02
C VAL A 920 -33.21 33.23 -14.79
N ASP A 921 -33.84 34.37 -14.47
CA ASP A 921 -35.30 34.49 -14.31
C ASP A 921 -36.06 34.05 -15.57
N ARG A 922 -35.54 34.40 -16.76
CA ARG A 922 -36.10 33.95 -18.05
C ARG A 922 -36.01 32.43 -18.21
N GLN A 923 -34.91 31.80 -17.82
CA GLN A 923 -34.74 30.35 -17.91
C GLN A 923 -35.64 29.59 -16.93
N VAL A 924 -35.76 30.09 -15.70
CA VAL A 924 -36.69 29.53 -14.69
C VAL A 924 -38.13 29.59 -15.18
N LYS A 925 -38.55 30.71 -15.80
CA LYS A 925 -39.89 30.83 -16.40
C LYS A 925 -40.10 29.81 -17.51
N LEU A 926 -39.12 29.64 -18.41
CA LEU A 926 -39.18 28.66 -19.49
C LEU A 926 -39.27 27.21 -18.98
N GLN A 927 -38.54 26.87 -17.92
CA GLN A 927 -38.63 25.54 -17.29
C GLN A 927 -40.01 25.31 -16.67
N LYS A 928 -40.55 26.30 -15.95
CA LYS A 928 -41.90 26.21 -15.37
C LYS A 928 -42.99 26.07 -16.43
N ASP A 929 -42.89 26.79 -17.54
CA ASP A 929 -43.85 26.69 -18.65
C ASP A 929 -43.74 25.35 -19.39
N LYS A 930 -42.53 24.79 -19.53
CA LYS A 930 -42.32 23.42 -20.05
C LYS A 930 -42.89 22.36 -19.11
N ALA A 931 -42.64 22.48 -17.81
CA ALA A 931 -43.17 21.59 -16.79
C ALA A 931 -44.70 21.62 -16.77
N LYS A 932 -45.33 22.80 -16.85
CA LYS A 932 -46.78 22.96 -16.99
C LYS A 932 -47.33 22.29 -18.25
N LYS A 933 -46.64 22.39 -19.38
CA LYS A 933 -47.03 21.72 -20.64
C LYS A 933 -46.86 20.20 -20.58
N MET A 934 -45.82 19.69 -19.92
CA MET A 934 -45.66 18.24 -19.66
C MET A 934 -46.74 17.73 -18.71
N TYR A 935 -47.01 18.43 -17.61
CA TYR A 935 -48.09 18.11 -16.69
C TYR A 935 -49.46 18.12 -17.40
N ALA A 936 -49.75 19.16 -18.18
CA ALA A 936 -51.00 19.21 -18.96
C ALA A 936 -51.16 18.03 -19.93
N LYS A 937 -50.06 17.55 -20.54
CA LYS A 937 -50.04 16.36 -21.41
C LYS A 937 -50.14 15.02 -20.67
N MET A 938 -49.79 14.96 -19.39
CA MET A 938 -49.91 13.76 -18.57
C MET A 938 -51.33 13.57 -18.02
N PHE A 939 -52.14 14.64 -17.98
CA PHE A 939 -53.52 14.64 -17.47
C PHE A 939 -54.57 14.96 -18.55
N SER A 940 -54.16 15.04 -19.82
CA SER A 940 -55.00 15.08 -21.02
C SER A 940 -54.85 13.78 -21.79
#